data_AF-A0A6J0XAQ9-F1
#
_entry.id   AF-A0A6J0XAQ9-F1
#
_cell.length_a   1.000
_cell.length_b   1.000
_cell.length_c   1.000
_cell.angle_alpha   90.00
_cell.angle_beta   90.00
_cell.angle_gamma   90.00
#
_symmetry.space_group_name_H-M   'P 1'
#
loop_
_entity.id
_entity.type
_entity.pdbx_description
1 polymer ?
#
loop_
_entity_poly.entity_id
_entity_poly.type
_entity_poly.pdbx_seq_one_letter_code
_entity_poly.pdbx_strand_id
1 'polypeptide(L)'
;MPLLGCHAGQLPDLSGAHDPPVLLHGQGHRHLGCCTRRRLPGAPLTVAADPGHVGERGGALLRGQGSSVWQFRMMDQARSAFSNLFGGEPLSYTRFSLARQVDGDNSHVEMKLAADEEENVDSNMRGNQTSITKPKRLNGYICYGIIAVIIFFLIGFMIGYLGYCKRVEPQDDCGKRAATQPSCPEETETFESEEQLPGIPRIFWADLKSALSEKLNAIDFAKAIKMLNEDSYVPREAGSQKDTSLAFFIENKLHDYKLNKVWRDEHFVKIQVKGSSQNSVSIVSASGDGSQAYSVESPEGYVAYSKAATVTGKLVYANFGTKQDFEDLNMPVNGSLVIVRAGKITFAEKVANAESLNAIGVLIYMDHSNFPIVNANLPVFGHAHLGTGDPYTPGFPSFNHTQFPPSQSSGLPNIPVQTISRAGAEKLFQNMEGDCPRSWGTDSSCKLVSSQDKNVKLSVNNVLKEIRILNVFGVIKGFEEPDRYVVVGAQRDAWGPGAAKSSVGTSLLLTLAQILSDMVLKGQFKPSRSIVFASWSGGDFGAVGATEWLEGYLSSLHLKAFTYINLDKAVVGTTNFKVSASPLLYSLIEKIMKDVKHPLTGLSLYRDSNWISKVKKLSLDNGAFPFLAYSGIPAVSFCFCEDTDYPYLGTPMDTYETLGGEVPQLNRVARAAAEVAGQLVIKLTHDVELNLNYEMYNDEILKFVKEMNLFRADIRDMGLNIQWLYSARGDFFRATSRLTTDYKNAEKTDRSVMREINDRIMKVEYHFLSPYVSPREFPFRHIFWGAGSHTLSALLEHLKLRKKNSGAFNQTLLENQLALATWTIQGAANALSGDIWDIDNEF
;
A
#
# COMPACT_ATOMS: atom_id res chain seq x y z
N MET A 1 6.96 -53.03 28.43
CA MET A 1 5.87 -53.92 28.87
C MET A 1 4.65 -53.66 28.00
N PRO A 2 4.07 -54.67 27.31
CA PRO A 2 2.88 -54.53 26.47
C PRO A 2 1.64 -55.27 27.03
N LEU A 3 0.44 -54.93 26.56
CA LEU A 3 -0.84 -55.69 26.58
C LEU A 3 -1.91 -54.88 25.77
N LEU A 4 -2.99 -55.42 25.16
CA LEU A 4 -3.18 -56.63 24.32
C LEU A 4 -4.62 -56.64 23.72
N GLY A 5 -4.88 -57.40 22.65
CA GLY A 5 -6.20 -57.60 21.98
C GLY A 5 -6.33 -56.86 20.64
N CYS A 6 -6.66 -57.43 19.46
CA CYS A 6 -7.39 -58.65 19.03
C CYS A 6 -8.91 -58.55 19.26
N HIS A 7 -9.83 -58.88 18.34
CA HIS A 7 -9.77 -59.50 17.00
C HIS A 7 -10.44 -58.56 15.94
N ALA A 8 -10.23 -58.60 14.62
CA ALA A 8 -9.85 -59.62 13.62
C ALA A 8 -11.03 -60.50 13.09
N GLY A 9 -11.42 -60.31 11.82
CA GLY A 9 -12.50 -60.99 11.07
C GLY A 9 -12.35 -60.77 9.55
N GLN A 10 -13.10 -61.49 8.68
CA GLN A 10 -12.64 -61.77 7.30
C GLN A 10 -13.74 -61.94 6.21
N LEU A 11 -13.29 -61.85 4.95
CA LEU A 11 -13.96 -62.01 3.62
C LEU A 11 -14.56 -63.43 3.36
N PRO A 12 -15.55 -63.59 2.43
CA PRO A 12 -15.26 -63.67 0.98
C PRO A 12 -16.32 -63.10 -0.02
N ASP A 13 -15.91 -62.99 -1.30
CA ASP A 13 -16.72 -62.65 -2.49
C ASP A 13 -17.61 -63.81 -3.00
N LEU A 14 -18.60 -63.50 -3.87
CA LEU A 14 -18.92 -64.29 -5.09
C LEU A 14 -19.89 -63.57 -6.07
N SER A 15 -19.79 -63.92 -7.36
CA SER A 15 -20.62 -63.49 -8.51
C SER A 15 -21.95 -64.27 -8.67
N GLY A 16 -22.96 -63.93 -9.49
CA GLY A 16 -23.19 -62.80 -10.42
C GLY A 16 -24.23 -63.12 -11.54
N ALA A 17 -24.62 -62.12 -12.34
CA ALA A 17 -25.36 -62.16 -13.65
C ALA A 17 -26.84 -62.65 -13.75
N HIS A 18 -27.72 -61.87 -14.44
CA HIS A 18 -28.62 -62.25 -15.58
C HIS A 18 -29.65 -61.13 -15.96
N ASP A 19 -30.04 -61.05 -17.25
CA ASP A 19 -30.96 -60.05 -17.87
C ASP A 19 -32.36 -60.64 -18.33
N PRO A 20 -33.07 -60.19 -19.42
CA PRO A 20 -34.37 -59.47 -19.46
C PRO A 20 -35.51 -60.30 -20.19
N PRO A 21 -36.60 -59.80 -20.88
CA PRO A 21 -37.20 -58.45 -21.14
C PRO A 21 -38.77 -58.37 -20.99
N VAL A 22 -39.53 -57.87 -22.00
CA VAL A 22 -41.03 -57.75 -22.18
C VAL A 22 -41.67 -56.48 -21.52
N LEU A 23 -42.26 -55.45 -22.19
CA LEU A 23 -43.33 -55.25 -23.22
C LEU A 23 -44.78 -55.29 -22.63
N LEU A 24 -45.85 -54.54 -23.05
CA LEU A 24 -46.13 -53.57 -24.15
C LEU A 24 -47.42 -52.70 -23.87
N HIS A 25 -47.74 -51.71 -24.72
CA HIS A 25 -48.99 -50.88 -24.85
C HIS A 25 -49.37 -49.87 -23.72
N GLY A 26 -50.14 -48.78 -23.95
CA GLY A 26 -50.46 -48.04 -25.19
C GLY A 26 -51.91 -47.50 -25.36
N GLN A 27 -52.13 -46.16 -25.34
CA GLN A 27 -53.34 -45.40 -25.77
C GLN A 27 -53.06 -43.86 -25.77
N GLY A 28 -53.77 -42.95 -26.46
CA GLY A 28 -54.77 -43.11 -27.53
C GLY A 28 -55.77 -41.92 -27.69
N HIS A 29 -55.69 -41.16 -28.81
CA HIS A 29 -56.65 -40.11 -29.31
C HIS A 29 -56.75 -38.78 -28.52
N ARG A 30 -56.96 -37.56 -29.07
CA ARG A 30 -57.38 -36.94 -30.38
C ARG A 30 -58.83 -36.46 -30.50
N HIS A 31 -59.00 -35.14 -30.71
CA HIS A 31 -59.96 -34.48 -31.61
C HIS A 31 -59.53 -32.99 -31.80
N LEU A 32 -60.09 -32.15 -32.68
CA LEU A 32 -60.20 -32.17 -34.16
C LEU A 32 -60.84 -30.83 -34.58
N GLY A 33 -60.37 -30.13 -35.62
CA GLY A 33 -61.04 -28.90 -36.09
C GLY A 33 -60.28 -28.13 -37.18
N CYS A 34 -60.90 -27.95 -38.35
CA CYS A 34 -60.33 -27.24 -39.50
C CYS A 34 -61.09 -25.92 -39.76
N CYS A 35 -60.44 -24.88 -40.30
CA CYS A 35 -60.74 -24.37 -41.65
C CYS A 35 -59.93 -23.15 -42.13
N THR A 36 -59.42 -23.29 -43.35
CA THR A 36 -58.73 -22.36 -44.27
C THR A 36 -59.17 -20.88 -44.33
N ARG A 37 -58.22 -19.95 -44.60
CA ARG A 37 -57.97 -19.38 -45.97
C ARG A 37 -56.80 -18.35 -46.08
N ARG A 38 -56.02 -18.50 -47.17
CA ARG A 38 -55.23 -17.53 -48.01
C ARG A 38 -55.11 -16.06 -47.51
N ARG A 39 -53.95 -15.37 -47.59
CA ARG A 39 -53.08 -15.17 -48.79
C ARG A 39 -51.59 -14.88 -48.47
N LEU A 40 -50.72 -15.17 -49.46
CA LEU A 40 -49.40 -14.59 -49.76
C LEU A 40 -49.52 -13.85 -51.14
N PRO A 41 -48.49 -13.21 -51.75
CA PRO A 41 -47.08 -12.96 -51.37
C PRO A 41 -46.77 -11.42 -51.34
N GLY A 42 -45.53 -10.89 -51.25
CA GLY A 42 -44.19 -11.49 -51.12
C GLY A 42 -43.05 -10.45 -51.11
N ALA A 43 -41.81 -10.94 -51.21
CA ALA A 43 -40.56 -10.18 -51.45
C ALA A 43 -40.02 -10.55 -52.86
N PRO A 44 -38.76 -10.24 -53.28
CA PRO A 44 -37.71 -9.38 -52.71
C PRO A 44 -37.10 -8.39 -53.75
N LEU A 45 -36.03 -7.66 -53.40
CA LEU A 45 -34.69 -7.80 -54.07
C LEU A 45 -33.64 -6.80 -53.56
N THR A 46 -32.38 -7.19 -53.73
CA THR A 46 -31.15 -6.39 -53.55
C THR A 46 -30.69 -5.77 -54.88
N VAL A 47 -29.81 -4.77 -54.83
CA VAL A 47 -28.51 -4.67 -55.56
C VAL A 47 -27.82 -3.34 -55.20
N ALA A 48 -26.49 -3.30 -55.30
CA ALA A 48 -25.66 -2.13 -54.98
C ALA A 48 -25.12 -1.42 -56.25
N ALA A 49 -24.73 -0.15 -56.12
CA ALA A 49 -23.73 0.50 -56.98
C ALA A 49 -23.17 1.78 -56.34
N ASP A 50 -21.84 1.90 -56.34
CA ASP A 50 -21.07 3.16 -56.33
C ASP A 50 -20.63 3.41 -57.79
N PRO A 51 -20.48 4.65 -58.31
CA PRO A 51 -19.15 5.30 -58.20
C PRO A 51 -19.12 6.86 -58.26
N GLY A 52 -18.16 7.46 -57.54
CA GLY A 52 -17.01 8.12 -58.19
C GLY A 52 -17.00 9.62 -58.57
N HIS A 53 -15.92 10.29 -58.09
CA HIS A 53 -15.02 11.23 -58.81
C HIS A 53 -15.20 12.79 -58.86
N VAL A 54 -14.22 13.46 -58.23
CA VAL A 54 -13.29 14.51 -58.78
C VAL A 54 -13.73 15.99 -58.91
N GLY A 55 -12.81 16.90 -58.50
CA GLY A 55 -12.81 18.36 -58.78
C GLY A 55 -12.45 19.21 -57.53
N GLU A 56 -11.19 19.36 -57.10
CA GLU A 56 -10.13 20.29 -57.58
C GLU A 56 -10.18 21.75 -57.02
N ARG A 57 -9.04 22.19 -56.43
CA ARG A 57 -8.40 23.55 -56.34
C ARG A 57 -9.30 24.81 -56.12
N GLY A 58 -8.93 25.84 -55.35
CA GLY A 58 -7.67 26.25 -54.73
C GLY A 58 -7.55 27.80 -54.70
N GLY A 59 -6.68 28.38 -53.85
CA GLY A 59 -6.49 29.85 -53.70
C GLY A 59 -7.48 30.48 -52.70
N ALA A 60 -7.15 31.28 -51.67
CA ALA A 60 -6.00 32.13 -51.27
C ALA A 60 -6.11 33.62 -51.68
N LEU A 61 -5.57 34.50 -50.80
CA LEU A 61 -5.53 35.98 -50.84
C LEU A 61 -6.86 36.73 -50.58
N LEU A 62 -6.87 37.98 -50.05
CA LEU A 62 -6.07 38.63 -48.99
C LEU A 62 -6.68 40.01 -48.62
N ARG A 63 -6.43 40.49 -47.39
CA ARG A 63 -6.76 41.84 -46.84
C ARG A 63 -8.27 42.15 -46.63
N GLY A 64 -8.67 42.91 -45.61
CA GLY A 64 -7.91 43.37 -44.43
C GLY A 64 -8.55 44.55 -43.67
N GLN A 65 -8.13 44.74 -42.40
CA GLN A 65 -8.31 45.94 -41.53
C GLN A 65 -9.74 46.45 -41.23
N GLY A 66 -10.03 46.84 -39.97
CA GLY A 66 -11.26 47.63 -39.70
C GLY A 66 -11.91 47.65 -38.30
N SER A 67 -11.14 47.60 -37.21
CA SER A 67 -11.53 47.99 -35.81
C SER A 67 -13.01 48.30 -35.47
N SER A 68 -13.61 47.51 -34.56
CA SER A 68 -14.71 47.96 -33.69
C SER A 68 -14.78 47.21 -32.33
N VAL A 69 -13.82 47.49 -31.44
CA VAL A 69 -13.79 46.94 -30.06
C VAL A 69 -14.81 47.66 -29.17
N TRP A 70 -16.11 47.40 -29.38
CA TRP A 70 -17.19 48.03 -28.59
C TRP A 70 -18.46 47.17 -28.37
N GLN A 71 -18.38 45.84 -28.53
CA GLN A 71 -19.58 44.97 -28.38
C GLN A 71 -19.37 43.66 -27.60
N PHE A 72 -18.30 43.56 -26.79
CA PHE A 72 -18.00 42.39 -25.94
C PHE A 72 -17.78 42.79 -24.47
N ARG A 73 -18.77 43.47 -23.87
CA ARG A 73 -18.72 43.85 -22.44
C ARG A 73 -20.07 43.90 -21.71
N MET A 74 -21.13 43.33 -22.31
CA MET A 74 -22.50 43.43 -21.78
C MET A 74 -23.27 42.09 -21.79
N MET A 75 -22.55 40.96 -21.91
CA MET A 75 -23.16 39.62 -21.92
C MET A 75 -22.63 38.70 -20.78
N ASP A 76 -21.45 38.96 -20.24
CA ASP A 76 -20.89 38.16 -19.13
C ASP A 76 -21.54 38.48 -17.77
N GLN A 77 -21.93 39.75 -17.53
CA GLN A 77 -22.65 40.13 -16.30
C GLN A 77 -24.02 39.44 -16.17
N ALA A 78 -24.65 39.05 -17.29
CA ALA A 78 -25.89 38.28 -17.28
C ALA A 78 -25.67 36.80 -16.92
N ARG A 79 -24.45 36.26 -17.12
CA ARG A 79 -24.10 34.88 -16.74
C ARG A 79 -23.72 34.76 -15.27
N SER A 80 -22.98 35.73 -14.71
CA SER A 80 -22.61 35.74 -13.29
C SER A 80 -23.81 35.85 -12.33
N ALA A 81 -24.97 36.33 -12.81
CA ALA A 81 -26.19 36.43 -12.01
C ALA A 81 -26.96 35.10 -11.88
N PHE A 82 -26.80 34.17 -12.83
CA PHE A 82 -27.59 32.92 -12.88
C PHE A 82 -26.85 31.67 -12.34
N SER A 83 -25.52 31.70 -12.20
CA SER A 83 -24.76 30.62 -11.55
C SER A 83 -25.07 30.46 -10.06
N ASN A 84 -25.49 31.54 -9.39
CA ASN A 84 -25.62 31.59 -7.92
C ASN A 84 -26.93 31.00 -7.38
N LEU A 85 -27.75 30.33 -8.21
CA LEU A 85 -29.03 29.73 -7.76
C LEU A 85 -29.06 28.19 -7.82
N PHE A 86 -28.31 27.56 -8.72
CA PHE A 86 -28.23 26.10 -8.85
C PHE A 86 -26.85 25.66 -9.33
N GLY A 87 -26.00 25.21 -8.40
CA GLY A 87 -24.66 24.68 -8.69
C GLY A 87 -24.06 23.97 -7.50
N GLY A 88 -24.20 22.64 -7.44
CA GLY A 88 -23.43 21.81 -6.52
C GLY A 88 -22.09 21.44 -7.14
N GLU A 89 -20.99 21.96 -6.62
CA GLU A 89 -19.65 21.70 -7.17
C GLU A 89 -19.10 20.32 -6.75
N PRO A 90 -18.36 19.61 -7.62
CA PRO A 90 -17.66 18.38 -7.26
C PRO A 90 -16.44 18.71 -6.38
N LEU A 91 -16.43 18.17 -5.16
CA LEU A 91 -15.41 18.46 -4.14
C LEU A 91 -14.06 17.75 -4.41
N SER A 92 -13.27 18.27 -5.36
CA SER A 92 -11.84 17.93 -5.47
C SER A 92 -11.02 18.69 -4.41
N TYR A 93 -10.24 17.96 -3.61
CA TYR A 93 -9.52 18.54 -2.47
C TYR A 93 -8.07 18.86 -2.82
N THR A 94 -7.81 20.08 -3.30
CA THR A 94 -6.44 20.59 -3.42
C THR A 94 -6.05 21.39 -2.17
N ARG A 95 -4.84 21.17 -1.66
CA ARG A 95 -4.36 21.65 -0.34
C ARG A 95 -4.28 23.19 -0.20
N PHE A 96 -4.48 23.95 -1.27
CA PHE A 96 -4.33 25.41 -1.31
C PHE A 96 -5.62 26.19 -0.96
N SER A 97 -6.78 25.55 -0.85
CA SER A 97 -8.07 26.22 -0.56
C SER A 97 -8.38 26.43 0.93
N LEU A 98 -7.50 26.00 1.85
CA LEU A 98 -7.74 26.03 3.31
C LEU A 98 -6.71 26.85 4.12
N ALA A 99 -6.01 27.79 3.47
CA ALA A 99 -4.95 28.59 4.09
C ALA A 99 -5.18 30.12 3.98
N ARG A 100 -6.44 30.58 4.10
CA ARG A 100 -6.90 31.97 4.30
C ARG A 100 -8.43 31.94 4.48
N GLN A 101 -9.09 32.71 5.36
CA GLN A 101 -8.64 33.76 6.27
C GLN A 101 -9.23 33.57 7.68
N VAL A 102 -8.47 33.91 8.71
CA VAL A 102 -8.98 34.58 9.92
C VAL A 102 -8.02 35.74 10.19
N ASP A 103 -8.58 36.89 10.53
CA ASP A 103 -8.02 38.25 10.50
C ASP A 103 -6.60 38.47 11.08
N GLY A 104 -5.88 39.50 10.56
CA GLY A 104 -4.74 40.11 11.28
C GLY A 104 -3.50 40.46 10.44
N ASP A 105 -3.32 41.76 10.19
CA ASP A 105 -2.11 42.50 9.77
C ASP A 105 -0.81 41.78 9.30
N ASN A 106 -0.46 42.07 8.04
CA ASN A 106 0.85 42.64 7.65
C ASN A 106 2.16 42.06 8.24
N SER A 107 2.68 41.00 7.63
CA SER A 107 4.14 40.85 7.47
C SER A 107 4.50 40.23 6.12
N HIS A 108 5.19 41.00 5.27
CA HIS A 108 5.89 40.45 4.10
C HIS A 108 7.24 39.90 4.55
N VAL A 109 7.49 38.61 4.30
CA VAL A 109 8.80 37.98 4.47
C VAL A 109 9.17 37.33 3.14
N GLU A 110 9.97 38.03 2.33
CA GLU A 110 10.59 37.43 1.15
C GLU A 110 11.73 36.51 1.61
N MET A 111 11.57 35.21 1.44
CA MET A 111 12.62 34.24 1.75
C MET A 111 13.63 34.22 0.59
N LYS A 112 14.66 35.07 0.67
CA LYS A 112 15.78 35.03 -0.28
C LYS A 112 16.49 33.69 -0.18
N LEU A 113 16.47 32.94 -1.28
CA LEU A 113 17.37 31.80 -1.48
C LEU A 113 18.80 32.33 -1.58
N ALA A 114 19.72 31.72 -0.84
CA ALA A 114 21.14 31.92 -1.09
C ALA A 114 21.52 31.13 -2.36
N ALA A 115 22.19 31.82 -3.29
CA ALA A 115 22.92 31.20 -4.40
C ALA A 115 24.42 31.40 -4.15
N ASP A 116 25.23 30.57 -4.77
CA ASP A 116 26.67 30.47 -4.55
C ASP A 116 27.43 31.71 -5.06
N GLU A 117 28.42 32.18 -4.30
CA GLU A 117 29.62 32.86 -4.83
C GLU A 117 30.87 32.40 -4.05
N GLU A 118 31.98 32.22 -4.77
CA GLU A 118 33.22 31.62 -4.28
C GLU A 118 34.17 32.66 -3.63
N GLU A 119 35.16 32.20 -2.84
CA GLU A 119 36.18 33.07 -2.26
C GLU A 119 37.12 33.66 -3.34
N ASN A 120 37.38 34.97 -3.34
CA ASN A 120 38.66 35.54 -3.81
C ASN A 120 38.92 37.01 -3.38
N VAL A 121 39.67 37.14 -2.27
CA VAL A 121 40.83 38.05 -2.03
C VAL A 121 40.84 39.53 -2.53
N ASP A 122 41.00 40.43 -1.55
CA ASP A 122 41.60 41.80 -1.55
C ASP A 122 41.22 42.89 -2.56
N SER A 123 40.83 44.07 -2.03
CA SER A 123 41.68 45.29 -2.09
C SER A 123 41.10 46.45 -1.25
N ASN A 124 41.79 47.60 -1.20
CA ASN A 124 41.71 48.57 -0.09
C ASN A 124 41.08 49.94 -0.41
N MET A 125 40.57 50.60 0.64
CA MET A 125 40.37 52.05 0.84
C MET A 125 39.23 52.86 0.17
N ARG A 126 38.29 53.30 1.05
CA ARG A 126 38.07 54.72 1.47
C ARG A 126 37.23 55.66 0.58
N GLY A 127 35.97 55.87 0.96
CA GLY A 127 35.10 56.99 0.51
C GLY A 127 34.01 57.34 1.55
N ASN A 128 33.75 58.64 1.78
CA ASN A 128 33.00 59.12 2.95
C ASN A 128 31.47 59.26 2.77
N GLN A 129 30.73 58.94 3.84
CA GLN A 129 29.51 59.61 4.35
C GLN A 129 28.24 59.75 3.48
N THR A 130 27.17 59.09 3.92
CA THR A 130 25.81 59.68 4.04
C THR A 130 25.22 59.37 5.43
N SER A 131 24.11 60.01 5.81
CA SER A 131 23.74 60.24 7.22
C SER A 131 22.72 59.26 7.82
N ILE A 132 22.98 58.82 9.06
CA ILE A 132 22.00 58.12 9.91
C ILE A 132 21.04 59.13 10.52
N THR A 133 19.76 59.07 10.13
CA THR A 133 18.68 59.85 10.75
C THR A 133 18.10 59.11 11.96
N LYS A 134 18.15 59.74 13.15
CA LYS A 134 17.57 59.18 14.38
C LYS A 134 16.03 59.25 14.32
N PRO A 135 15.30 58.21 14.76
CA PRO A 135 13.84 58.29 14.91
C PRO A 135 13.46 59.30 15.99
N LYS A 136 12.39 60.07 15.76
CA LYS A 136 11.87 61.06 16.72
C LYS A 136 11.03 60.37 17.80
N ARG A 137 11.17 60.82 19.06
CA ARG A 137 10.22 60.50 20.14
C ARG A 137 8.84 61.09 19.81
N LEU A 138 7.76 60.35 20.08
CA LEU A 138 6.40 60.91 20.12
C LEU A 138 5.59 60.32 21.29
N ASN A 139 5.00 61.21 22.09
CA ASN A 139 3.82 61.03 22.95
C ASN A 139 3.74 59.79 23.90
N GLY A 140 4.41 59.89 25.06
CA GLY A 140 4.20 58.95 26.18
C GLY A 140 2.78 58.95 26.80
N TYR A 141 1.93 59.94 26.49
CA TYR A 141 0.55 60.02 26.98
C TYR A 141 -0.34 58.84 26.55
N ILE A 142 -0.07 58.22 25.39
CA ILE A 142 -0.86 57.08 24.89
C ILE A 142 -0.63 55.84 25.77
N CYS A 143 0.60 55.64 26.27
CA CYS A 143 0.95 54.49 27.10
C CYS A 143 0.20 54.49 28.44
N TYR A 144 0.09 55.66 29.10
CA TYR A 144 -0.68 55.79 30.34
C TYR A 144 -2.18 55.53 30.16
N GLY A 145 -2.76 55.88 29.01
CA GLY A 145 -4.15 55.55 28.69
C GLY A 145 -4.40 54.05 28.61
N ILE A 146 -3.51 53.31 27.93
CA ILE A 146 -3.59 51.85 27.82
C ILE A 146 -3.44 51.17 29.20
N ILE A 147 -2.48 51.62 30.01
CA ILE A 147 -2.26 51.11 31.37
C ILE A 147 -3.51 51.35 32.26
N ALA A 148 -4.13 52.52 32.18
CA ALA A 148 -5.35 52.83 32.94
C ALA A 148 -6.52 51.90 32.56
N VAL A 149 -6.73 51.63 31.27
CA VAL A 149 -7.78 50.69 30.80
C VAL A 149 -7.55 49.28 31.33
N ILE A 150 -6.30 48.79 31.31
CA ILE A 150 -5.95 47.46 31.85
C ILE A 150 -6.23 47.40 33.37
N ILE A 151 -5.88 48.44 34.12
CA ILE A 151 -6.14 48.51 35.57
C ILE A 151 -7.65 48.50 35.86
N PHE A 152 -8.46 49.28 35.14
CA PHE A 152 -9.92 49.25 35.32
C PHE A 152 -10.53 47.88 34.97
N PHE A 153 -10.03 47.21 33.93
CA PHE A 153 -10.47 45.85 33.58
C PHE A 153 -10.14 44.83 34.68
N LEU A 154 -8.94 44.88 35.25
CA LEU A 154 -8.52 44.02 36.37
C LEU A 154 -9.32 44.28 37.65
N ILE A 155 -9.65 45.55 37.96
CA ILE A 155 -10.53 45.90 39.09
C ILE A 155 -11.94 45.34 38.87
N GLY A 156 -12.51 45.49 37.66
CA GLY A 156 -13.81 44.92 37.30
C GLY A 156 -13.82 43.39 37.41
N PHE A 157 -12.77 42.72 36.94
CA PHE A 157 -12.59 41.27 37.06
C PHE A 157 -12.50 40.82 38.53
N MET A 158 -11.75 41.52 39.37
CA MET A 158 -11.65 41.20 40.81
C MET A 158 -12.97 41.41 41.56
N ILE A 159 -13.74 42.46 41.24
CA ILE A 159 -15.08 42.67 41.82
C ILE A 159 -16.04 41.55 41.37
N GLY A 160 -15.99 41.15 40.09
CA GLY A 160 -16.77 40.03 39.57
C GLY A 160 -16.40 38.70 40.23
N TYR A 161 -15.10 38.42 40.40
CA TYR A 161 -14.58 37.22 41.05
C TYR A 161 -15.01 37.14 42.52
N LEU A 162 -14.86 38.23 43.28
CA LEU A 162 -15.33 38.30 44.68
C LEU A 162 -16.86 38.18 44.80
N GLY A 163 -17.62 38.68 43.82
CA GLY A 163 -19.06 38.47 43.73
C GLY A 163 -19.46 37.02 43.43
N TYR A 164 -18.66 36.31 42.62
CA TYR A 164 -18.86 34.90 42.29
C TYR A 164 -18.51 33.97 43.46
N CYS A 165 -17.34 34.15 44.08
CA CYS A 165 -16.91 33.37 45.25
C CYS A 165 -17.83 33.52 46.47
N LYS A 166 -18.64 34.57 46.55
CA LYS A 166 -19.63 34.77 47.62
C LYS A 166 -21.00 34.09 47.36
N ARG A 167 -21.11 33.22 46.34
CA ARG A 167 -22.30 32.42 46.02
C ARG A 167 -22.07 30.91 46.04
N VAL A 168 -20.91 30.46 46.50
CA VAL A 168 -20.61 29.04 46.72
C VAL A 168 -20.41 28.83 48.22
N GLU A 169 -21.44 28.33 48.91
CA GLU A 169 -21.26 27.79 50.26
C GLU A 169 -20.63 26.40 50.14
N PRO A 170 -19.48 26.13 50.80
CA PRO A 170 -18.90 24.80 50.83
C PRO A 170 -19.64 23.93 51.85
N GLN A 171 -20.32 22.90 51.37
CA GLN A 171 -20.83 21.82 52.21
C GLN A 171 -19.75 20.75 52.35
N ASP A 172 -19.13 20.62 53.53
CA ASP A 172 -18.19 19.53 53.80
C ASP A 172 -18.22 19.01 55.25
N ASP A 173 -18.56 17.71 55.33
CA ASP A 173 -18.17 16.66 56.28
C ASP A 173 -18.47 16.73 57.82
N CYS A 174 -18.27 15.58 58.46
CA CYS A 174 -18.86 15.12 59.71
C CYS A 174 -17.86 15.01 60.87
N GLY A 175 -18.22 15.52 62.07
CA GLY A 175 -17.26 15.78 63.15
C GLY A 175 -17.71 15.47 64.59
N LYS A 176 -18.31 14.29 64.84
CA LYS A 176 -18.54 13.63 66.16
C LYS A 176 -18.46 14.47 67.46
N ARG A 177 -19.58 14.55 68.20
CA ARG A 177 -19.60 14.32 69.67
C ARG A 177 -21.00 13.88 70.13
N ALA A 178 -21.09 13.26 71.31
CA ALA A 178 -22.25 12.48 71.73
C ALA A 178 -22.97 13.06 72.96
N ALA A 179 -24.29 12.87 73.04
CA ALA A 179 -25.02 12.58 74.29
C ALA A 179 -26.48 12.13 74.02
N THR A 180 -26.98 11.23 74.88
CA THR A 180 -28.41 10.94 75.19
C THR A 180 -29.34 10.31 74.15
N GLN A 181 -29.97 9.20 74.58
CA GLN A 181 -31.24 8.62 74.10
C GLN A 181 -32.45 9.39 74.72
N PRO A 182 -33.75 9.19 74.34
CA PRO A 182 -34.36 7.88 73.99
C PRO A 182 -35.50 7.77 72.94
N SER A 183 -35.76 6.52 72.55
CA SER A 183 -37.07 5.86 72.25
C SER A 183 -38.06 6.37 71.18
N CYS A 184 -38.23 5.51 70.15
CA CYS A 184 -39.51 5.09 69.51
C CYS A 184 -40.29 6.08 68.60
N PRO A 185 -41.11 5.57 67.64
CA PRO A 185 -41.07 4.29 66.91
C PRO A 185 -41.12 4.49 65.36
N GLU A 186 -41.43 3.43 64.61
CA GLU A 186 -41.51 3.39 63.14
C GLU A 186 -42.72 4.14 62.56
N GLU A 187 -42.52 4.85 61.43
CA GLU A 187 -43.56 5.06 60.41
C GLU A 187 -42.98 4.70 59.03
N THR A 188 -43.82 4.12 58.16
CA THR A 188 -43.42 3.59 56.85
C THR A 188 -43.73 4.59 55.73
N GLU A 189 -42.72 4.95 54.93
CA GLU A 189 -42.95 5.44 53.56
C GLU A 189 -42.32 4.48 52.55
N THR A 190 -43.09 4.17 51.49
CA THR A 190 -42.70 3.27 50.42
C THR A 190 -41.84 4.00 49.40
N PHE A 191 -40.58 3.60 49.25
CA PHE A 191 -39.78 3.99 48.10
C PHE A 191 -40.39 3.39 46.82
N GLU A 192 -40.91 4.26 45.95
CA GLU A 192 -41.21 3.88 44.57
C GLU A 192 -39.90 3.49 43.86
N SER A 193 -39.93 2.39 43.10
CA SER A 193 -38.77 1.93 42.35
C SER A 193 -38.45 2.91 41.22
N GLU A 194 -37.23 3.48 41.22
CA GLU A 194 -36.75 4.27 40.08
C GLU A 194 -36.93 3.49 38.77
N GLU A 195 -37.52 4.13 37.75
CA GLU A 195 -37.66 3.52 36.42
C GLU A 195 -36.27 3.30 35.82
N GLN A 196 -35.81 2.06 35.93
CA GLN A 196 -34.50 1.64 35.45
C GLN A 196 -34.43 1.79 33.92
N LEU A 197 -33.84 2.90 33.45
CA LEU A 197 -33.70 3.19 32.02
C LEU A 197 -33.17 1.94 31.29
N PRO A 198 -33.80 1.52 30.17
CA PRO A 198 -33.38 0.33 29.45
C PRO A 198 -31.95 0.53 28.93
N GLY A 199 -31.00 -0.09 29.63
CA GLY A 199 -29.57 0.11 29.37
C GLY A 199 -29.23 -0.20 27.93
N ILE A 200 -28.57 0.75 27.26
CA ILE A 200 -28.16 0.61 25.85
C ILE A 200 -27.39 -0.71 25.72
N PRO A 201 -27.86 -1.69 24.91
CA PRO A 201 -27.25 -3.00 24.85
C PRO A 201 -25.79 -2.86 24.39
N ARG A 202 -24.86 -3.23 25.27
CA ARG A 202 -23.43 -3.30 24.94
C ARG A 202 -23.25 -4.45 23.96
N ILE A 203 -22.94 -4.12 22.72
CA ILE A 203 -22.71 -5.08 21.64
C ILE A 203 -21.33 -5.71 21.88
N PHE A 204 -21.25 -7.04 21.94
CA PHE A 204 -20.00 -7.75 22.21
C PHE A 204 -19.34 -8.28 20.93
N TRP A 205 -18.07 -8.69 21.05
CA TRP A 205 -17.32 -9.31 19.94
C TRP A 205 -18.06 -10.49 19.30
N ALA A 206 -18.75 -11.31 20.09
CA ALA A 206 -19.49 -12.46 19.59
C ALA A 206 -20.64 -12.04 18.66
N ASP A 207 -21.38 -10.99 19.01
CA ASP A 207 -22.50 -10.46 18.22
C ASP A 207 -22.01 -9.89 16.89
N LEU A 208 -20.93 -9.09 16.94
CA LEU A 208 -20.30 -8.51 15.75
C LEU A 208 -19.73 -9.59 14.83
N LYS A 209 -19.06 -10.61 15.38
CA LYS A 209 -18.54 -11.76 14.61
C LYS A 209 -19.68 -12.54 13.95
N SER A 210 -20.79 -12.75 14.67
CA SER A 210 -21.98 -13.42 14.14
C SER A 210 -22.61 -12.62 12.99
N ALA A 211 -22.89 -11.33 13.21
CA ALA A 211 -23.51 -10.44 12.23
C ALA A 211 -22.65 -10.23 10.98
N LEU A 212 -21.32 -10.16 11.12
CA LEU A 212 -20.38 -10.16 10.00
C LEU A 212 -20.48 -11.47 9.20
N SER A 213 -20.42 -12.62 9.88
CA SER A 213 -20.48 -13.95 9.24
C SER A 213 -21.81 -14.20 8.51
N GLU A 214 -22.93 -13.79 9.12
CA GLU A 214 -24.27 -13.85 8.53
C GLU A 214 -24.34 -13.04 7.22
N LYS A 215 -23.93 -11.76 7.26
CA LYS A 215 -23.94 -10.89 6.08
C LYS A 215 -23.00 -11.41 4.99
N LEU A 216 -21.83 -11.94 5.37
CA LEU A 216 -20.88 -12.57 4.43
C LEU A 216 -21.40 -13.86 3.79
N ASN A 217 -22.34 -14.58 4.40
CA ASN A 217 -22.99 -15.76 3.79
C ASN A 217 -23.95 -15.37 2.65
N ALA A 218 -24.46 -14.13 2.63
CA ALA A 218 -25.41 -13.64 1.63
C ALA A 218 -24.74 -13.04 0.38
N ILE A 219 -23.41 -12.95 0.33
CA ILE A 219 -22.67 -12.32 -0.78
C ILE A 219 -22.23 -13.35 -1.84
N ASP A 220 -22.41 -12.98 -3.10
CA ASP A 220 -21.80 -13.62 -4.27
C ASP A 220 -20.61 -12.79 -4.76
N PHE A 221 -19.44 -13.08 -4.19
CA PHE A 221 -18.16 -12.50 -4.60
C PHE A 221 -17.78 -12.92 -6.03
N ALA A 222 -18.12 -14.14 -6.46
CA ALA A 222 -17.76 -14.61 -7.79
C ALA A 222 -18.44 -13.76 -8.89
N LYS A 223 -19.73 -13.45 -8.73
CA LYS A 223 -20.45 -12.52 -9.60
C LYS A 223 -19.88 -11.10 -9.55
N ALA A 224 -19.47 -10.60 -8.39
CA ALA A 224 -18.86 -9.28 -8.26
C ALA A 224 -17.48 -9.19 -8.95
N ILE A 225 -16.61 -10.20 -8.75
CA ILE A 225 -15.31 -10.31 -9.42
C ILE A 225 -15.48 -10.43 -10.94
N LYS A 226 -16.48 -11.20 -11.41
CA LYS A 226 -16.80 -11.31 -12.84
C LYS A 226 -17.23 -9.98 -13.45
N MET A 227 -18.13 -9.24 -12.80
CA MET A 227 -18.58 -7.92 -13.26
C MET A 227 -17.42 -6.91 -13.36
N LEU A 228 -16.45 -6.99 -12.43
CA LEU A 228 -15.20 -6.23 -12.48
C LEU A 228 -14.21 -6.71 -13.56
N ASN A 229 -14.52 -7.76 -14.32
CA ASN A 229 -13.72 -8.31 -15.41
C ASN A 229 -14.46 -8.27 -16.77
N GLU A 230 -15.66 -7.68 -16.82
CA GLU A 230 -16.40 -7.43 -18.07
C GLU A 230 -15.76 -6.33 -18.93
N ASP A 231 -16.05 -6.34 -20.24
CA ASP A 231 -15.48 -5.42 -21.25
C ASP A 231 -15.61 -3.93 -20.89
N SER A 232 -16.59 -3.55 -20.07
CA SER A 232 -16.75 -2.20 -19.53
C SER A 232 -15.49 -1.69 -18.79
N TYR A 233 -14.73 -2.59 -18.16
CA TYR A 233 -13.62 -2.26 -17.25
C TYR A 233 -12.31 -3.01 -17.58
N VAL A 234 -12.18 -3.57 -18.79
CA VAL A 234 -11.01 -4.35 -19.24
C VAL A 234 -10.56 -3.92 -20.65
N PRO A 235 -9.25 -3.73 -20.93
CA PRO A 235 -8.15 -3.60 -19.97
C PRO A 235 -8.21 -2.24 -19.23
N ARG A 236 -7.57 -2.15 -18.06
CA ARG A 236 -7.64 -0.96 -17.19
C ARG A 236 -6.27 -0.55 -16.63
N GLU A 237 -5.34 -0.29 -17.54
CA GLU A 237 -4.05 0.32 -17.22
C GLU A 237 -4.26 1.66 -16.47
N ALA A 238 -3.32 2.03 -15.59
CA ALA A 238 -3.43 3.22 -14.75
C ALA A 238 -3.68 4.51 -15.56
N GLY A 239 -4.64 5.33 -15.12
CA GLY A 239 -5.01 6.58 -15.81
C GLY A 239 -5.68 6.38 -17.18
N SER A 240 -6.05 5.15 -17.54
CA SER A 240 -6.88 4.87 -18.72
C SER A 240 -8.33 5.34 -18.52
N GLN A 241 -9.09 5.41 -19.61
CA GLN A 241 -10.53 5.69 -19.54
C GLN A 241 -11.30 4.60 -18.77
N LYS A 242 -10.87 3.33 -18.82
CA LYS A 242 -11.55 2.23 -18.12
C LYS A 242 -11.20 2.19 -16.62
N ASP A 243 -9.96 2.54 -16.25
CA ASP A 243 -9.58 2.83 -14.86
C ASP A 243 -10.43 4.00 -14.30
N THR A 244 -10.53 5.10 -15.05
CA THR A 244 -11.35 6.27 -14.69
C THR A 244 -12.83 5.92 -14.54
N SER A 245 -13.41 5.14 -15.46
CA SER A 245 -14.80 4.68 -15.36
C SER A 245 -15.02 3.77 -14.15
N LEU A 246 -14.08 2.89 -13.82
CA LEU A 246 -14.18 2.03 -12.65
C LEU A 246 -14.00 2.83 -11.34
N ALA A 247 -13.20 3.89 -11.34
CA ALA A 247 -13.08 4.82 -10.21
C ALA A 247 -14.44 5.47 -9.88
N PHE A 248 -15.14 6.01 -10.89
CA PHE A 248 -16.47 6.59 -10.70
C PHE A 248 -17.53 5.55 -10.34
N PHE A 249 -17.43 4.31 -10.84
CA PHE A 249 -18.31 3.22 -10.40
C PHE A 249 -18.14 2.94 -8.89
N ILE A 250 -16.90 2.83 -8.41
CA ILE A 250 -16.60 2.61 -6.98
C ILE A 250 -17.08 3.78 -6.14
N GLU A 251 -16.79 5.02 -6.55
CA GLU A 251 -17.26 6.23 -5.87
C GLU A 251 -18.78 6.25 -5.69
N ASN A 252 -19.52 5.99 -6.77
CA ASN A 252 -20.99 5.90 -6.73
C ASN A 252 -21.47 4.78 -5.80
N LYS A 253 -20.78 3.62 -5.76
CA LYS A 253 -21.11 2.54 -4.81
C LYS A 253 -20.86 2.95 -3.36
N LEU A 254 -19.77 3.65 -3.06
CA LEU A 254 -19.50 4.18 -1.72
C LEU A 254 -20.55 5.22 -1.29
N HIS A 255 -21.10 5.99 -2.23
CA HIS A 255 -22.27 6.85 -1.99
C HIS A 255 -23.57 6.06 -1.79
N ASP A 256 -23.85 5.03 -2.61
CA ASP A 256 -25.01 4.13 -2.44
C ASP A 256 -25.03 3.46 -1.06
N TYR A 257 -23.84 3.10 -0.55
CA TYR A 257 -23.63 2.53 0.79
C TYR A 257 -23.76 3.56 1.92
N LYS A 258 -24.05 4.83 1.62
CA LYS A 258 -24.28 5.93 2.57
C LYS A 258 -23.13 6.17 3.56
N LEU A 259 -21.88 6.03 3.11
CA LEU A 259 -20.71 6.38 3.91
C LEU A 259 -20.72 7.87 4.29
N ASN A 260 -20.16 8.22 5.46
CA ASN A 260 -20.29 9.57 6.03
C ASN A 260 -19.60 10.66 5.21
N LYS A 261 -18.57 10.29 4.44
CA LYS A 261 -17.99 11.11 3.36
C LYS A 261 -17.38 10.16 2.33
N VAL A 262 -17.50 10.54 1.06
CA VAL A 262 -16.78 9.96 -0.08
C VAL A 262 -16.05 11.11 -0.78
N TRP A 263 -14.84 10.87 -1.30
CA TRP A 263 -14.08 11.88 -2.03
C TRP A 263 -13.05 11.27 -2.99
N ARG A 264 -12.56 12.09 -3.92
CA ARG A 264 -11.45 11.77 -4.82
C ARG A 264 -10.19 12.49 -4.39
N ASP A 265 -9.07 11.92 -4.80
CA ASP A 265 -7.72 12.43 -4.62
C ASP A 265 -6.99 12.18 -5.96
N GLU A 266 -6.60 13.25 -6.63
CA GLU A 266 -6.14 13.22 -8.04
C GLU A 266 -4.67 13.66 -8.14
N HIS A 267 -3.83 12.80 -8.73
CA HIS A 267 -2.38 13.05 -8.91
C HIS A 267 -1.99 12.97 -10.39
N PHE A 268 -0.92 13.67 -10.77
CA PHE A 268 -0.46 13.81 -12.16
C PHE A 268 0.95 13.22 -12.29
N VAL A 269 1.00 11.91 -12.54
CA VAL A 269 2.19 11.06 -12.42
C VAL A 269 2.79 10.70 -13.78
N LYS A 270 4.12 10.49 -13.82
CA LYS A 270 4.89 10.11 -15.02
C LYS A 270 5.17 8.62 -15.04
N ILE A 271 4.21 7.86 -15.58
CA ILE A 271 4.44 6.45 -15.91
C ILE A 271 5.27 6.32 -17.18
N GLN A 272 5.80 5.12 -17.41
CA GLN A 272 6.40 4.75 -18.68
C GLN A 272 5.48 3.80 -19.44
N VAL A 273 5.33 3.98 -20.75
CA VAL A 273 4.54 3.12 -21.66
C VAL A 273 5.36 2.71 -22.88
N LYS A 274 4.88 1.76 -23.68
CA LYS A 274 5.51 1.43 -24.98
C LYS A 274 5.46 2.63 -25.94
N GLY A 275 6.55 2.87 -26.67
CA GLY A 275 6.59 3.88 -27.72
C GLY A 275 5.89 3.47 -29.01
N SER A 276 5.96 4.33 -30.03
CA SER A 276 5.48 4.06 -31.39
C SER A 276 6.38 3.08 -32.15
N SER A 277 7.69 3.10 -31.87
CA SER A 277 8.62 2.06 -32.29
C SER A 277 8.50 0.85 -31.37
N GLN A 278 8.39 -0.35 -31.94
CA GLN A 278 8.34 -1.58 -31.15
C GLN A 278 9.65 -1.84 -30.39
N ASN A 279 9.54 -2.48 -29.23
CA ASN A 279 10.69 -3.11 -28.58
C ASN A 279 11.01 -4.41 -29.32
N SER A 280 12.28 -4.79 -29.40
CA SER A 280 12.69 -5.99 -30.13
C SER A 280 13.94 -6.65 -29.55
N VAL A 281 13.98 -7.98 -29.69
CA VAL A 281 15.13 -8.82 -29.37
C VAL A 281 15.54 -9.55 -30.64
N SER A 282 16.83 -9.48 -30.97
CA SER A 282 17.40 -10.06 -32.19
C SER A 282 18.77 -10.67 -31.92
N ILE A 283 19.14 -11.70 -32.69
CA ILE A 283 20.47 -12.30 -32.68
C ILE A 283 21.25 -11.74 -33.87
N VAL A 284 22.52 -11.38 -33.65
CA VAL A 284 23.41 -10.80 -34.65
C VAL A 284 24.79 -11.45 -34.59
N SER A 285 25.50 -11.47 -35.73
CA SER A 285 26.89 -11.95 -35.78
C SER A 285 27.80 -11.13 -34.87
N ALA A 286 28.71 -11.80 -34.17
CA ALA A 286 29.79 -11.17 -33.43
C ALA A 286 30.78 -10.40 -34.33
N SER A 287 30.85 -10.72 -35.63
CA SER A 287 31.72 -10.05 -36.61
C SER A 287 31.29 -8.63 -37.00
N GLY A 288 30.10 -8.17 -36.59
CA GLY A 288 29.60 -6.82 -36.89
C GLY A 288 29.05 -6.62 -38.32
N ASP A 289 29.26 -7.55 -39.25
CA ASP A 289 28.60 -7.56 -40.55
C ASP A 289 27.08 -7.66 -40.37
N GLY A 290 26.38 -6.54 -40.56
CA GLY A 290 24.93 -6.41 -40.35
C GLY A 290 24.04 -7.14 -41.37
N SER A 291 24.58 -8.12 -42.10
CA SER A 291 23.92 -8.84 -43.20
C SER A 291 23.01 -9.99 -42.73
N GLN A 292 23.17 -10.48 -41.50
CA GLN A 292 22.30 -11.50 -40.89
C GLN A 292 21.92 -11.16 -39.45
N ALA A 293 20.87 -10.35 -39.30
CA ALA A 293 20.17 -10.14 -38.03
C ALA A 293 18.89 -10.98 -37.99
N TYR A 294 18.84 -11.97 -37.10
CA TYR A 294 17.66 -12.82 -36.91
C TYR A 294 16.75 -12.23 -35.83
N SER A 295 15.50 -11.89 -36.18
CA SER A 295 14.52 -11.41 -35.20
C SER A 295 14.00 -12.57 -34.35
N VAL A 296 14.15 -12.46 -33.02
CA VAL A 296 13.70 -13.48 -32.06
C VAL A 296 12.25 -13.23 -31.69
N GLU A 297 11.95 -12.00 -31.26
CA GLU A 297 10.64 -11.56 -30.78
C GLU A 297 10.56 -10.02 -30.85
N SER A 298 9.37 -9.49 -31.17
CA SER A 298 8.97 -8.12 -30.86
C SER A 298 7.94 -8.18 -29.73
N PRO A 299 8.35 -8.09 -28.45
CA PRO A 299 7.45 -8.42 -27.34
C PRO A 299 6.26 -7.46 -27.23
N GLU A 300 5.06 -8.00 -27.01
CA GLU A 300 3.88 -7.19 -26.69
C GLU A 300 3.90 -6.70 -25.24
N GLY A 301 4.57 -7.45 -24.35
CA GLY A 301 4.84 -7.04 -22.98
C GLY A 301 5.98 -6.01 -22.89
N TYR A 302 6.11 -5.34 -21.76
CA TYR A 302 7.21 -4.41 -21.50
C TYR A 302 7.49 -4.28 -20.00
N VAL A 303 8.67 -3.78 -19.67
CA VAL A 303 9.00 -3.41 -18.29
C VAL A 303 8.98 -1.89 -18.16
N ALA A 304 8.07 -1.39 -17.33
CA ALA A 304 7.97 0.04 -17.00
C ALA A 304 9.22 0.52 -16.27
N TYR A 305 9.60 1.77 -16.54
CA TYR A 305 10.82 2.44 -16.07
C TYR A 305 12.15 1.85 -16.58
N SER A 306 12.11 0.92 -17.55
CA SER A 306 13.31 0.50 -18.28
C SER A 306 14.01 1.68 -18.95
N LYS A 307 15.35 1.67 -19.04
CA LYS A 307 16.06 2.61 -19.92
C LYS A 307 15.59 2.44 -21.37
N ALA A 308 15.28 3.56 -22.03
CA ALA A 308 15.12 3.59 -23.49
C ALA A 308 16.53 3.60 -24.11
N ALA A 309 16.94 2.47 -24.67
CA ALA A 309 18.28 2.24 -25.20
C ALA A 309 18.29 1.06 -26.19
N THR A 310 19.30 1.02 -27.06
CA THR A 310 19.60 -0.15 -27.88
C THR A 310 21.03 -0.59 -27.61
N VAL A 311 21.21 -1.84 -27.20
CA VAL A 311 22.48 -2.43 -26.77
C VAL A 311 22.71 -3.76 -27.48
N THR A 312 23.97 -4.15 -27.63
CA THR A 312 24.36 -5.44 -28.24
C THR A 312 25.53 -6.03 -27.46
N GLY A 313 25.46 -7.32 -27.14
CA GLY A 313 26.52 -8.03 -26.41
C GLY A 313 26.26 -9.52 -26.32
N LYS A 314 27.14 -10.24 -25.60
CA LYS A 314 26.91 -11.66 -25.28
C LYS A 314 25.70 -11.78 -24.36
N LEU A 315 24.99 -12.91 -24.42
CA LEU A 315 23.91 -13.22 -23.48
C LEU A 315 24.41 -14.21 -22.44
N VAL A 316 24.23 -13.91 -21.15
CA VAL A 316 24.56 -14.79 -20.02
C VAL A 316 23.30 -15.09 -19.23
N TYR A 317 23.07 -16.35 -18.84
CA TYR A 317 21.93 -16.74 -18.01
C TYR A 317 22.28 -16.71 -16.52
N ALA A 318 21.46 -16.03 -15.70
CA ALA A 318 21.68 -15.83 -14.27
C ALA A 318 20.51 -16.31 -13.39
N ASN A 319 19.83 -17.39 -13.79
CA ASN A 319 18.78 -18.06 -13.02
C ASN A 319 17.67 -17.09 -12.54
N PHE A 320 17.53 -16.82 -11.24
CA PHE A 320 16.53 -15.88 -10.73
C PHE A 320 17.05 -14.44 -10.56
N GLY A 321 18.32 -14.17 -10.89
CA GLY A 321 18.94 -12.84 -10.77
C GLY A 321 19.14 -12.36 -9.33
N THR A 322 19.17 -13.27 -8.35
CA THR A 322 19.52 -12.91 -6.97
C THR A 322 21.02 -12.65 -6.84
N LYS A 323 21.45 -11.90 -5.80
CA LYS A 323 22.89 -11.71 -5.51
C LYS A 323 23.65 -13.04 -5.48
N GLN A 324 23.06 -14.09 -4.88
CA GLN A 324 23.66 -15.41 -4.86
C GLN A 324 23.73 -16.06 -6.25
N ASP A 325 22.69 -15.94 -7.10
CA ASP A 325 22.76 -16.49 -8.47
C ASP A 325 23.92 -15.86 -9.28
N PHE A 326 24.31 -14.61 -8.97
CA PHE A 326 25.49 -13.96 -9.55
C PHE A 326 26.82 -14.29 -8.83
N GLU A 327 26.82 -14.52 -7.51
CA GLU A 327 28.01 -15.02 -6.77
C GLU A 327 28.38 -16.46 -7.19
N ASP A 328 27.38 -17.31 -7.48
CA ASP A 328 27.54 -18.71 -7.90
C ASP A 328 27.86 -18.86 -9.41
N LEU A 329 27.95 -17.75 -10.18
CA LEU A 329 28.28 -17.76 -11.61
C LEU A 329 29.79 -17.73 -11.87
N ASN A 330 30.33 -18.80 -12.43
CA ASN A 330 31.73 -18.91 -12.87
C ASN A 330 32.12 -18.03 -14.09
N MET A 331 31.28 -17.06 -14.49
CA MET A 331 31.48 -16.24 -15.69
C MET A 331 31.15 -14.76 -15.40
N PRO A 332 31.97 -13.80 -15.88
CA PRO A 332 31.70 -12.37 -15.68
C PRO A 332 30.53 -11.91 -16.56
N VAL A 333 29.59 -11.16 -15.96
CA VAL A 333 28.45 -10.54 -16.67
C VAL A 333 28.76 -9.11 -17.16
N ASN A 334 29.91 -8.55 -16.81
CA ASN A 334 30.37 -7.22 -17.24
C ASN A 334 30.34 -7.10 -18.78
N GLY A 335 29.73 -6.05 -19.32
CA GLY A 335 29.60 -5.82 -20.75
C GLY A 335 28.63 -6.76 -21.48
N SER A 336 27.88 -7.61 -20.75
CA SER A 336 26.99 -8.62 -21.32
C SER A 336 25.51 -8.30 -21.03
N LEU A 337 24.62 -8.78 -21.90
CA LEU A 337 23.20 -8.91 -21.59
C LEU A 337 23.00 -10.10 -20.66
N VAL A 338 22.02 -10.00 -19.75
CA VAL A 338 21.67 -11.08 -18.82
C VAL A 338 20.24 -11.54 -19.06
N ILE A 339 19.98 -12.85 -19.04
CA ILE A 339 18.63 -13.44 -19.04
C ILE A 339 18.32 -14.10 -17.69
N VAL A 340 17.14 -13.82 -17.15
CA VAL A 340 16.65 -14.30 -15.83
C VAL A 340 15.19 -14.73 -15.87
N ARG A 341 14.85 -15.66 -14.96
CA ARG A 341 13.49 -16.12 -14.68
C ARG A 341 12.74 -15.12 -13.80
N ALA A 342 11.44 -15.02 -13.99
CA ALA A 342 10.52 -14.36 -13.07
C ALA A 342 10.45 -15.09 -11.70
N GLY A 343 9.88 -14.43 -10.69
CA GLY A 343 9.73 -15.00 -9.34
C GLY A 343 10.97 -14.87 -8.42
N LYS A 344 10.82 -15.36 -7.18
CA LYS A 344 11.71 -15.17 -6.00
C LYS A 344 11.91 -13.72 -5.52
N ILE A 345 12.26 -12.81 -6.42
CA ILE A 345 12.54 -11.38 -6.17
C ILE A 345 11.88 -10.53 -7.26
N THR A 346 11.71 -9.23 -7.01
CA THR A 346 11.10 -8.28 -7.95
C THR A 346 11.96 -8.07 -9.21
N PHE A 347 11.37 -7.53 -10.28
CA PHE A 347 12.12 -7.19 -11.49
C PHE A 347 13.15 -6.07 -11.22
N ALA A 348 12.80 -5.10 -10.38
CA ALA A 348 13.72 -4.05 -9.94
C ALA A 348 14.98 -4.61 -9.25
N GLU A 349 14.84 -5.57 -8.33
CA GLU A 349 15.97 -6.20 -7.66
C GLU A 349 16.86 -7.00 -8.63
N LYS A 350 16.27 -7.72 -9.60
CA LYS A 350 17.04 -8.45 -10.64
C LYS A 350 17.90 -7.51 -11.46
N VAL A 351 17.33 -6.36 -11.84
CA VAL A 351 18.00 -5.34 -12.66
C VAL A 351 19.08 -4.65 -11.86
N ALA A 352 18.82 -4.23 -10.62
CA ALA A 352 19.81 -3.60 -9.75
C ALA A 352 21.01 -4.54 -9.46
N ASN A 353 20.77 -5.84 -9.23
CA ASN A 353 21.84 -6.83 -9.08
C ASN A 353 22.69 -6.93 -10.36
N ALA A 354 22.06 -7.04 -11.54
CA ALA A 354 22.77 -7.10 -12.82
C ALA A 354 23.57 -5.81 -13.12
N GLU A 355 22.96 -4.65 -12.90
CA GLU A 355 23.56 -3.32 -13.10
C GLU A 355 24.77 -3.11 -12.19
N SER A 356 24.70 -3.55 -10.92
CA SER A 356 25.84 -3.51 -9.98
C SER A 356 27.06 -4.33 -10.40
N LEU A 357 26.89 -5.24 -11.37
CA LEU A 357 27.96 -6.07 -11.94
C LEU A 357 28.33 -5.65 -13.38
N ASN A 358 27.89 -4.46 -13.81
CA ASN A 358 28.12 -3.86 -15.12
C ASN A 358 27.54 -4.68 -16.30
N ALA A 359 26.45 -5.43 -16.08
CA ALA A 359 25.64 -5.93 -17.19
C ALA A 359 25.03 -4.75 -17.97
N ILE A 360 24.86 -4.89 -19.28
CA ILE A 360 24.40 -3.80 -20.17
C ILE A 360 22.90 -3.87 -20.52
N GLY A 361 22.16 -4.81 -19.93
CA GLY A 361 20.71 -4.94 -20.10
C GLY A 361 20.19 -6.31 -19.66
N VAL A 362 18.88 -6.42 -19.43
CA VAL A 362 18.26 -7.61 -18.82
C VAL A 362 17.02 -8.08 -19.59
N LEU A 363 16.96 -9.38 -19.88
CA LEU A 363 15.80 -10.08 -20.41
C LEU A 363 15.14 -10.90 -19.30
N ILE A 364 13.82 -10.78 -19.15
CA ILE A 364 13.05 -11.48 -18.11
C ILE A 364 12.00 -12.38 -18.77
N TYR A 365 11.95 -13.66 -18.41
CA TYR A 365 10.99 -14.62 -18.97
C TYR A 365 10.35 -15.51 -17.89
N MET A 366 9.29 -16.23 -18.27
CA MET A 366 8.64 -17.25 -17.44
C MET A 366 8.99 -18.64 -17.97
N ASP A 367 9.76 -19.41 -17.20
CA ASP A 367 10.08 -20.82 -17.49
C ASP A 367 8.89 -21.74 -17.20
N HIS A 368 8.84 -22.90 -17.86
CA HIS A 368 7.73 -23.84 -17.69
C HIS A 368 7.74 -24.51 -16.30
N SER A 369 8.93 -24.73 -15.72
CA SER A 369 9.12 -25.38 -14.42
C SER A 369 8.49 -24.59 -13.25
N ASN A 370 8.60 -23.26 -13.23
CA ASN A 370 7.94 -22.39 -12.25
C ASN A 370 6.56 -21.91 -12.72
N PHE A 371 6.36 -21.72 -14.02
CA PHE A 371 5.13 -21.17 -14.62
C PHE A 371 4.59 -22.17 -15.67
N PRO A 372 3.78 -23.17 -15.26
CA PRO A 372 3.35 -24.30 -16.10
C PRO A 372 2.29 -23.94 -17.17
N ILE A 373 2.41 -22.75 -17.75
CA ILE A 373 1.51 -22.18 -18.74
C ILE A 373 1.69 -22.88 -20.09
N VAL A 374 0.57 -23.35 -20.68
CA VAL A 374 0.55 -24.02 -21.98
C VAL A 374 1.00 -23.09 -23.11
N ASN A 375 0.51 -21.85 -23.16
CA ASN A 375 0.90 -20.87 -24.16
C ASN A 375 2.32 -20.34 -23.91
N ALA A 376 3.29 -20.75 -24.73
CA ALA A 376 4.67 -20.29 -24.67
C ALA A 376 4.87 -18.84 -25.16
N ASN A 377 3.92 -18.27 -25.91
CA ASN A 377 4.00 -16.93 -26.51
C ASN A 377 3.33 -15.84 -25.63
N LEU A 378 3.07 -16.09 -24.35
CA LEU A 378 2.34 -15.18 -23.47
C LEU A 378 3.19 -13.95 -23.10
N PRO A 379 2.77 -12.71 -23.43
CA PRO A 379 3.47 -11.50 -23.00
C PRO A 379 3.26 -11.20 -21.50
N VAL A 380 4.26 -10.53 -20.91
CA VAL A 380 4.34 -10.21 -19.48
C VAL A 380 4.64 -8.73 -19.28
N PHE A 381 4.01 -8.11 -18.29
CA PHE A 381 4.30 -6.76 -17.81
C PHE A 381 4.95 -6.77 -16.42
N GLY A 382 5.73 -5.74 -16.11
CA GLY A 382 6.22 -5.44 -14.76
C GLY A 382 6.89 -4.06 -14.70
N HIS A 383 7.47 -3.70 -13.56
CA HIS A 383 8.23 -2.45 -13.39
C HIS A 383 9.65 -2.72 -12.86
N ALA A 384 10.62 -1.90 -13.29
CA ALA A 384 12.02 -1.98 -12.85
C ALA A 384 12.44 -0.87 -11.88
N HIS A 385 11.52 0.01 -11.48
CA HIS A 385 11.79 1.00 -10.42
C HIS A 385 12.00 0.31 -9.08
N LEU A 386 13.19 0.49 -8.50
CA LEU A 386 13.57 0.04 -7.15
C LEU A 386 13.04 1.02 -6.09
N GLY A 387 11.73 1.25 -6.11
CA GLY A 387 11.02 2.14 -5.20
C GLY A 387 9.51 1.97 -5.27
N THR A 388 8.80 2.96 -4.74
CA THR A 388 7.35 3.14 -4.85
C THR A 388 7.06 4.63 -5.07
N GLY A 389 5.86 4.99 -5.54
CA GLY A 389 5.54 6.38 -5.90
C GLY A 389 6.05 6.77 -7.28
N ASP A 390 5.78 8.01 -7.71
CA ASP A 390 6.32 8.52 -8.97
C ASP A 390 7.86 8.71 -8.85
N PRO A 391 8.67 7.97 -9.63
CA PRO A 391 10.12 8.10 -9.58
C PRO A 391 10.66 9.46 -10.08
N TYR A 392 9.81 10.39 -10.50
CA TYR A 392 10.17 11.75 -10.90
C TYR A 392 9.80 12.84 -9.86
N THR A 393 9.10 12.47 -8.77
CA THR A 393 8.80 13.36 -7.63
C THR A 393 9.06 12.71 -6.24
N PRO A 394 10.14 11.94 -6.03
CA PRO A 394 10.34 11.15 -4.81
C PRO A 394 10.32 12.01 -3.53
N GLY A 395 9.43 11.67 -2.60
CA GLY A 395 9.24 12.32 -1.31
C GLY A 395 8.30 13.53 -1.32
N PHE A 396 7.68 13.89 -2.45
CA PHE A 396 6.77 15.03 -2.59
C PHE A 396 5.62 14.73 -3.60
N PRO A 397 4.34 14.86 -3.21
CA PRO A 397 3.20 14.47 -4.06
C PRO A 397 3.13 15.21 -5.41
N SER A 398 2.85 14.45 -6.46
CA SER A 398 2.77 14.89 -7.85
C SER A 398 1.49 15.65 -8.22
N PHE A 399 1.52 16.97 -8.02
CA PHE A 399 0.48 17.88 -8.51
C PHE A 399 0.63 18.25 -9.99
N ASN A 400 -0.49 18.57 -10.65
CA ASN A 400 -0.46 19.30 -11.93
C ASN A 400 0.31 20.62 -11.74
N HIS A 401 1.28 20.88 -12.62
CA HIS A 401 2.25 21.99 -12.50
C HIS A 401 3.07 21.96 -11.19
N THR A 402 3.62 20.81 -10.81
CA THR A 402 4.74 20.77 -9.86
C THR A 402 5.86 21.72 -10.33
N GLN A 403 6.06 22.81 -9.58
CA GLN A 403 7.04 23.86 -9.93
C GLN A 403 8.50 23.41 -9.70
N PHE A 404 8.70 22.27 -9.05
CA PHE A 404 10.00 21.66 -8.86
C PHE A 404 10.50 21.01 -10.16
N PRO A 405 11.78 21.18 -10.55
CA PRO A 405 12.34 20.43 -11.66
C PRO A 405 12.31 18.93 -11.36
N PRO A 406 11.94 18.05 -12.31
CA PRO A 406 11.82 16.61 -12.06
C PRO A 406 13.14 16.00 -11.56
N SER A 407 13.20 15.63 -10.27
CA SER A 407 14.36 14.96 -9.70
C SER A 407 14.18 13.44 -9.79
N GLN A 408 15.00 12.81 -10.60
CA GLN A 408 14.94 11.37 -10.86
C GLN A 408 15.32 10.57 -9.61
N SER A 409 14.51 9.58 -9.29
CA SER A 409 14.76 8.60 -8.22
C SER A 409 16.03 7.80 -8.53
N SER A 410 16.87 7.62 -7.51
CA SER A 410 18.05 6.74 -7.53
C SER A 410 17.71 5.27 -7.79
N GLY A 411 16.44 4.87 -7.67
CA GLY A 411 15.94 3.53 -7.99
C GLY A 411 15.54 3.33 -9.45
N LEU A 412 15.81 4.28 -10.37
CA LEU A 412 15.60 4.09 -11.81
C LEU A 412 16.80 3.38 -12.46
N PRO A 413 16.59 2.32 -13.28
CA PRO A 413 17.67 1.58 -13.90
C PRO A 413 18.31 2.34 -15.06
N ASN A 414 19.63 2.25 -15.20
CA ASN A 414 20.33 2.88 -16.33
C ASN A 414 20.49 1.97 -17.55
N ILE A 415 20.10 0.70 -17.41
CA ILE A 415 20.18 -0.33 -18.46
C ILE A 415 18.79 -0.71 -19.01
N PRO A 416 18.69 -1.10 -20.30
CA PRO A 416 17.43 -1.56 -20.88
C PRO A 416 17.00 -2.92 -20.32
N VAL A 417 15.71 -3.04 -20.03
CA VAL A 417 15.05 -4.20 -19.43
C VAL A 417 13.82 -4.56 -20.26
N GLN A 418 13.67 -5.83 -20.62
CA GLN A 418 12.55 -6.29 -21.44
C GLN A 418 12.05 -7.66 -21.02
N THR A 419 10.73 -7.80 -20.92
CA THR A 419 10.06 -9.11 -20.80
C THR A 419 9.99 -9.79 -22.15
N ILE A 420 10.24 -11.10 -22.19
CA ILE A 420 10.11 -11.92 -23.40
C ILE A 420 9.23 -13.13 -23.12
N SER A 421 8.61 -13.67 -24.15
CA SER A 421 7.86 -14.92 -24.06
C SER A 421 8.79 -16.11 -23.78
N ARG A 422 8.23 -17.24 -23.31
CA ARG A 422 9.01 -18.48 -23.13
C ARG A 422 9.53 -19.00 -24.47
N ALA A 423 8.74 -18.89 -25.55
CA ALA A 423 9.18 -19.21 -26.91
C ALA A 423 10.33 -18.31 -27.39
N GLY A 424 10.37 -17.04 -26.97
CA GLY A 424 11.50 -16.14 -27.17
C GLY A 424 12.76 -16.61 -26.44
N ALA A 425 12.64 -17.00 -25.18
CA ALA A 425 13.74 -17.57 -24.40
C ALA A 425 14.24 -18.90 -25.00
N GLU A 426 13.35 -19.80 -25.41
CA GLU A 426 13.69 -21.07 -26.08
C GLU A 426 14.51 -20.84 -27.37
N LYS A 427 14.16 -19.85 -28.19
CA LYS A 427 14.96 -19.44 -29.37
C LYS A 427 16.34 -18.88 -29.00
N LEU A 428 16.45 -18.14 -27.88
CA LEU A 428 17.74 -17.66 -27.39
C LEU A 428 18.62 -18.82 -26.94
N PHE A 429 18.07 -19.78 -26.17
CA PHE A 429 18.82 -20.95 -25.70
C PHE A 429 19.30 -21.87 -26.84
N GLN A 430 18.58 -21.94 -27.97
CA GLN A 430 19.05 -22.62 -29.20
C GLN A 430 20.31 -21.99 -29.81
N ASN A 431 20.72 -20.81 -29.34
CA ASN A 431 21.89 -20.05 -29.80
C ASN A 431 22.91 -19.83 -28.66
N MET A 432 22.86 -20.69 -27.65
CA MET A 432 23.68 -20.65 -26.44
C MET A 432 24.30 -22.02 -26.12
N GLU A 433 25.40 -21.99 -25.37
CA GLU A 433 26.26 -23.10 -24.98
C GLU A 433 26.37 -23.21 -23.45
N GLY A 434 26.83 -24.38 -22.99
CA GLY A 434 26.93 -24.73 -21.56
C GLY A 434 25.57 -25.08 -20.96
N ASP A 435 25.42 -26.28 -20.39
CA ASP A 435 24.16 -26.70 -19.75
C ASP A 435 23.95 -26.01 -18.40
N CYS A 436 22.72 -25.57 -18.13
CA CYS A 436 22.37 -24.98 -16.84
C CYS A 436 22.48 -26.01 -15.69
N PRO A 437 23.05 -25.65 -14.52
CA PRO A 437 23.11 -26.49 -13.34
C PRO A 437 21.76 -27.13 -12.96
N ARG A 438 21.76 -28.46 -12.79
CA ARG A 438 20.55 -29.23 -12.39
C ARG A 438 19.96 -28.78 -11.05
N SER A 439 20.77 -28.16 -10.18
CA SER A 439 20.36 -27.57 -8.91
C SER A 439 19.40 -26.38 -9.05
N TRP A 440 19.30 -25.76 -10.22
CA TRP A 440 18.42 -24.61 -10.45
C TRP A 440 16.96 -24.96 -10.74
N GLY A 441 16.63 -26.23 -10.97
CA GLY A 441 15.24 -26.67 -11.22
C GLY A 441 14.58 -25.89 -12.36
N THR A 442 15.18 -25.95 -13.55
CA THR A 442 14.78 -25.20 -14.76
C THR A 442 14.64 -26.15 -15.95
N ASP A 443 13.90 -25.69 -16.96
CA ASP A 443 13.64 -26.42 -18.20
C ASP A 443 14.95 -26.89 -18.87
N SER A 444 14.97 -28.12 -19.41
CA SER A 444 16.18 -28.77 -19.97
C SER A 444 16.71 -28.11 -21.25
N SER A 445 15.95 -27.19 -21.85
CA SER A 445 16.38 -26.32 -22.94
C SER A 445 17.38 -25.24 -22.49
N CYS A 446 17.45 -24.92 -21.19
CA CYS A 446 18.30 -23.85 -20.64
C CYS A 446 19.79 -24.01 -20.99
N LYS A 447 20.43 -22.87 -21.29
CA LYS A 447 21.86 -22.74 -21.60
C LYS A 447 22.48 -21.51 -20.92
N LEU A 448 23.80 -21.53 -20.70
CA LEU A 448 24.50 -20.57 -19.85
C LEU A 448 25.01 -19.30 -20.56
N VAL A 449 25.55 -19.41 -21.78
CA VAL A 449 26.18 -18.28 -22.48
C VAL A 449 25.94 -18.33 -23.99
N SER A 450 25.84 -17.20 -24.70
CA SER A 450 25.72 -17.20 -26.17
C SER A 450 26.96 -17.77 -26.86
N SER A 451 26.75 -18.50 -27.96
CA SER A 451 27.82 -19.04 -28.81
C SER A 451 28.82 -17.96 -29.22
N GLN A 452 30.09 -18.34 -29.42
CA GLN A 452 31.18 -17.37 -29.63
C GLN A 452 30.93 -16.38 -30.77
N ASP A 453 30.31 -16.84 -31.86
CA ASP A 453 29.98 -16.05 -33.05
C ASP A 453 28.65 -15.27 -32.95
N LYS A 454 27.92 -15.36 -31.83
CA LYS A 454 26.55 -14.83 -31.69
C LYS A 454 26.41 -13.89 -30.49
N ASN A 455 26.02 -12.66 -30.80
CA ASN A 455 25.57 -11.66 -29.82
C ASN A 455 24.06 -11.49 -29.90
N VAL A 456 23.46 -10.99 -28.81
CA VAL A 456 22.07 -10.56 -28.76
C VAL A 456 22.02 -9.05 -28.77
N LYS A 457 21.09 -8.50 -29.55
CA LYS A 457 20.75 -7.08 -29.64
C LYS A 457 19.36 -6.86 -29.07
N LEU A 458 19.30 -6.06 -28.01
CA LEU A 458 18.07 -5.61 -27.34
C LEU A 458 17.82 -4.14 -27.70
N SER A 459 16.61 -3.82 -28.14
CA SER A 459 16.14 -2.46 -28.40
C SER A 459 14.87 -2.19 -27.59
N VAL A 460 14.94 -1.23 -26.66
CA VAL A 460 13.81 -0.76 -25.85
C VAL A 460 13.53 0.69 -26.18
N ASN A 461 12.31 0.96 -26.63
CA ASN A 461 11.84 2.25 -27.16
C ASN A 461 10.64 2.78 -26.35
N ASN A 462 10.58 2.43 -25.06
CA ASN A 462 9.56 2.93 -24.12
C ASN A 462 9.64 4.46 -23.97
N VAL A 463 8.50 5.11 -23.75
CA VAL A 463 8.36 6.56 -23.60
C VAL A 463 7.71 6.91 -22.27
N LEU A 464 8.10 8.04 -21.68
CA LEU A 464 7.41 8.60 -20.51
C LEU A 464 6.11 9.27 -20.94
N LYS A 465 5.06 9.09 -20.16
CA LYS A 465 3.74 9.67 -20.37
C LYS A 465 3.19 10.15 -19.04
N GLU A 466 2.92 11.44 -18.96
CA GLU A 466 2.17 12.03 -17.85
C GLU A 466 0.70 11.56 -17.94
N ILE A 467 0.17 11.05 -16.83
CA ILE A 467 -1.21 10.58 -16.69
C ILE A 467 -1.83 11.17 -15.44
N ARG A 468 -3.15 11.33 -15.44
CA ARG A 468 -3.92 11.65 -14.24
C ARG A 468 -4.44 10.34 -13.62
N ILE A 469 -4.02 10.02 -12.40
CA ILE A 469 -4.55 8.90 -11.63
C ILE A 469 -5.60 9.37 -10.63
N LEU A 470 -6.50 8.45 -10.25
CA LEU A 470 -7.59 8.70 -9.32
C LEU A 470 -7.54 7.72 -8.15
N ASN A 471 -7.31 8.24 -6.96
CA ASN A 471 -7.60 7.53 -5.71
C ASN A 471 -9.04 7.86 -5.30
N VAL A 472 -9.79 6.84 -4.87
CA VAL A 472 -11.18 6.99 -4.42
C VAL A 472 -11.30 6.54 -2.98
N PHE A 473 -11.85 7.41 -2.13
CA PHE A 473 -11.93 7.21 -0.68
C PHE A 473 -13.37 7.26 -0.18
N GLY A 474 -13.68 6.43 0.82
CA GLY A 474 -14.93 6.51 1.59
C GLY A 474 -14.67 6.26 3.08
N VAL A 475 -15.37 6.97 3.97
CA VAL A 475 -15.16 6.84 5.43
C VAL A 475 -16.45 6.54 6.19
N ILE A 476 -16.38 5.56 7.08
CA ILE A 476 -17.29 5.41 8.22
C ILE A 476 -16.64 6.16 9.39
N LYS A 477 -17.31 7.15 9.96
CA LYS A 477 -16.79 7.91 11.11
C LYS A 477 -16.88 7.08 12.39
N GLY A 478 -15.81 7.13 13.18
CA GLY A 478 -15.79 6.63 14.55
C GLY A 478 -16.72 7.44 15.45
N PHE A 479 -17.27 6.79 16.47
CA PHE A 479 -18.16 7.39 17.47
C PHE A 479 -17.41 8.06 18.63
N GLU A 480 -16.14 7.73 18.85
CA GLU A 480 -15.36 8.14 20.03
C GLU A 480 -14.04 8.83 19.66
N GLU A 481 -13.27 8.24 18.75
CA GLU A 481 -12.01 8.75 18.21
C GLU A 481 -12.12 8.93 16.68
N PRO A 482 -12.99 9.83 16.17
CA PRO A 482 -13.24 9.97 14.73
C PRO A 482 -12.01 10.45 13.94
N ASP A 483 -11.01 11.03 14.60
CA ASP A 483 -9.74 11.48 14.03
C ASP A 483 -8.65 10.39 14.00
N ARG A 484 -8.93 9.21 14.55
CA ARG A 484 -8.12 7.99 14.46
C ARG A 484 -8.77 7.03 13.47
N TYR A 485 -8.00 6.39 12.58
CA TYR A 485 -8.55 5.48 11.58
C TYR A 485 -7.67 4.29 11.19
N VAL A 486 -8.34 3.18 10.87
CA VAL A 486 -7.79 2.08 10.06
C VAL A 486 -8.03 2.40 8.58
N VAL A 487 -7.02 2.17 7.75
CA VAL A 487 -7.14 2.28 6.28
C VAL A 487 -7.21 0.88 5.69
N VAL A 488 -8.20 0.63 4.84
CA VAL A 488 -8.38 -0.62 4.08
C VAL A 488 -8.21 -0.30 2.61
N GLY A 489 -7.21 -0.88 1.96
CA GLY A 489 -6.82 -0.53 0.59
C GLY A 489 -6.92 -1.69 -0.41
N ALA A 490 -7.15 -1.35 -1.68
CA ALA A 490 -7.05 -2.28 -2.81
C ALA A 490 -6.64 -1.57 -4.12
N GLN A 491 -5.78 -2.22 -4.90
CA GLN A 491 -5.38 -1.84 -6.25
C GLN A 491 -6.54 -2.00 -7.25
N ARG A 492 -6.82 -0.95 -8.03
CA ARG A 492 -7.88 -0.92 -9.06
C ARG A 492 -7.36 -1.03 -10.49
N ASP A 493 -6.21 -0.43 -10.79
CA ASP A 493 -5.56 -0.53 -12.09
C ASP A 493 -4.96 -1.92 -12.30
N ALA A 494 -4.85 -2.36 -13.56
CA ALA A 494 -4.11 -3.55 -13.93
C ALA A 494 -3.73 -3.52 -15.42
N TRP A 495 -2.54 -4.02 -15.74
CA TRP A 495 -2.21 -4.43 -17.10
C TRP A 495 -2.99 -5.70 -17.47
N GLY A 496 -3.66 -5.69 -18.63
CA GLY A 496 -4.61 -6.74 -18.99
C GLY A 496 -5.93 -6.69 -18.20
N PRO A 497 -6.60 -7.83 -17.97
CA PRO A 497 -7.90 -7.88 -17.28
C PRO A 497 -7.84 -7.83 -15.75
N GLY A 498 -6.72 -8.26 -15.14
CA GLY A 498 -6.44 -8.07 -13.72
C GLY A 498 -7.40 -8.75 -12.73
N ALA A 499 -7.95 -9.92 -13.05
CA ALA A 499 -8.92 -10.61 -12.19
C ALA A 499 -8.36 -10.91 -10.79
N ALA A 500 -7.24 -11.63 -10.70
CA ALA A 500 -6.56 -11.94 -9.46
C ALA A 500 -5.75 -10.74 -8.94
N LYS A 501 -5.15 -9.95 -9.84
CA LYS A 501 -4.34 -8.78 -9.44
C LYS A 501 -5.17 -7.68 -8.77
N SER A 502 -6.40 -7.44 -9.23
CA SER A 502 -7.21 -6.28 -8.85
C SER A 502 -8.70 -6.56 -8.60
N SER A 503 -9.39 -7.35 -9.44
CA SER A 503 -10.86 -7.55 -9.29
C SER A 503 -11.22 -8.20 -7.95
N VAL A 504 -10.41 -9.15 -7.47
CA VAL A 504 -10.55 -9.75 -6.12
C VAL A 504 -10.50 -8.66 -5.04
N GLY A 505 -9.41 -7.90 -4.96
CA GLY A 505 -9.21 -6.87 -3.93
C GLY A 505 -10.30 -5.78 -3.97
N THR A 506 -10.66 -5.34 -5.16
CA THR A 506 -11.75 -4.35 -5.37
C THR A 506 -13.11 -4.90 -4.95
N SER A 507 -13.41 -6.17 -5.24
CA SER A 507 -14.65 -6.82 -4.79
C SER A 507 -14.71 -6.95 -3.26
N LEU A 508 -13.59 -7.28 -2.61
CA LEU A 508 -13.48 -7.36 -1.15
C LEU A 508 -13.70 -5.97 -0.53
N LEU A 509 -13.06 -4.93 -1.07
CA LEU A 509 -13.17 -3.55 -0.61
C LEU A 509 -14.63 -3.05 -0.63
N LEU A 510 -15.31 -3.19 -1.78
CA LEU A 510 -16.71 -2.80 -1.94
C LEU A 510 -17.64 -3.57 -1.00
N THR A 511 -17.46 -4.88 -0.87
CA THR A 511 -18.27 -5.72 0.02
C THR A 511 -18.11 -5.34 1.49
N LEU A 512 -16.88 -5.09 1.94
CA LEU A 512 -16.59 -4.70 3.32
C LEU A 512 -17.17 -3.31 3.63
N ALA A 513 -17.05 -2.35 2.71
CA ALA A 513 -17.67 -1.04 2.84
C ALA A 513 -19.20 -1.14 2.96
N GLN A 514 -19.84 -1.97 2.12
CA GLN A 514 -21.28 -2.21 2.16
C GLN A 514 -21.74 -2.85 3.48
N ILE A 515 -21.08 -3.93 3.90
CA ILE A 515 -21.45 -4.70 5.10
C ILE A 515 -21.25 -3.88 6.37
N LEU A 516 -20.10 -3.21 6.52
CA LEU A 516 -19.80 -2.44 7.73
C LEU A 516 -20.67 -1.18 7.82
N SER A 517 -21.01 -0.55 6.69
CA SER A 517 -22.00 0.54 6.69
C SER A 517 -23.40 0.04 7.07
N ASP A 518 -23.87 -1.08 6.51
CA ASP A 518 -25.16 -1.68 6.87
C ASP A 518 -25.24 -2.05 8.37
N MET A 519 -24.15 -2.55 8.95
CA MET A 519 -24.04 -2.82 10.38
C MET A 519 -24.16 -1.53 11.22
N VAL A 520 -23.50 -0.44 10.83
CA VAL A 520 -23.58 0.84 11.55
C VAL A 520 -24.95 1.50 11.41
N LEU A 521 -25.51 1.54 10.19
CA LEU A 521 -26.81 2.16 9.90
C LEU A 521 -27.98 1.43 10.58
N LYS A 522 -27.86 0.12 10.82
CA LYS A 522 -28.83 -0.67 11.60
C LYS A 522 -28.55 -0.68 13.11
N GLY A 523 -27.55 0.08 13.58
CA GLY A 523 -27.14 0.12 14.98
C GLY A 523 -26.52 -1.19 15.51
N GLN A 524 -26.23 -2.16 14.63
CA GLN A 524 -25.59 -3.44 14.97
C GLN A 524 -24.08 -3.29 15.24
N PHE A 525 -23.48 -2.15 14.89
CA PHE A 525 -22.06 -1.86 15.13
C PHE A 525 -21.88 -0.36 15.42
N LYS A 526 -20.97 -0.04 16.35
CA LYS A 526 -20.58 1.33 16.70
C LYS A 526 -19.05 1.36 16.81
N PRO A 527 -18.30 1.57 15.71
CA PRO A 527 -16.86 1.65 15.78
C PRO A 527 -16.44 2.89 16.57
N SER A 528 -15.61 2.74 17.60
CA SER A 528 -14.98 3.84 18.32
C SER A 528 -14.11 4.70 17.38
N ARG A 529 -13.35 4.06 16.49
CA ARG A 529 -12.43 4.70 15.52
C ARG A 529 -12.97 4.69 14.10
N SER A 530 -12.57 5.65 13.28
CA SER A 530 -13.00 5.73 11.87
C SER A 530 -12.43 4.58 11.02
N ILE A 531 -13.15 4.22 9.95
CA ILE A 531 -12.75 3.20 8.97
C ILE A 531 -12.70 3.88 7.61
N VAL A 532 -11.52 3.94 7.00
CA VAL A 532 -11.29 4.53 5.67
C VAL A 532 -11.08 3.42 4.65
N PHE A 533 -11.92 3.36 3.63
CA PHE A 533 -11.76 2.51 2.45
C PHE A 533 -11.08 3.31 1.34
N ALA A 534 -10.06 2.73 0.70
CA ALA A 534 -9.27 3.38 -0.35
C ALA A 534 -9.11 2.47 -1.58
N SER A 535 -9.45 2.99 -2.76
CA SER A 535 -9.22 2.35 -4.05
C SER A 535 -8.11 3.09 -4.79
N TRP A 536 -6.95 2.44 -4.93
CA TRP A 536 -5.72 3.01 -5.46
C TRP A 536 -5.61 2.82 -6.99
N SER A 537 -4.94 3.75 -7.66
CA SER A 537 -4.48 3.60 -9.05
C SER A 537 -2.95 3.78 -9.15
N GLY A 538 -2.34 3.33 -10.24
CA GLY A 538 -0.90 3.25 -10.41
C GLY A 538 -0.23 2.15 -9.56
N GLY A 539 -0.99 1.16 -9.07
CA GLY A 539 -0.46 0.04 -8.31
C GLY A 539 0.54 -0.80 -9.12
N ASP A 540 0.27 -1.02 -10.41
CA ASP A 540 1.14 -1.78 -11.33
C ASP A 540 2.48 -1.09 -11.63
N PHE A 541 2.61 0.19 -11.29
CA PHE A 541 3.82 1.00 -11.48
C PHE A 541 4.65 1.15 -10.20
N GLY A 542 4.34 0.40 -9.14
CA GLY A 542 5.02 0.49 -7.84
C GLY A 542 4.20 1.24 -6.79
N ALA A 543 2.94 0.83 -6.59
CA ALA A 543 2.05 1.39 -5.57
C ALA A 543 1.93 2.94 -5.64
N VAL A 544 1.90 3.51 -6.85
CA VAL A 544 2.10 4.95 -7.08
C VAL A 544 1.05 5.78 -6.34
N GLY A 545 -0.24 5.66 -6.66
CA GLY A 545 -1.29 6.48 -6.05
C GLY A 545 -1.41 6.32 -4.53
N ALA A 546 -1.08 5.14 -4.00
CA ALA A 546 -0.98 4.94 -2.55
C ALA A 546 0.20 5.73 -1.96
N THR A 547 1.36 5.72 -2.63
CA THR A 547 2.55 6.43 -2.17
C THR A 547 2.38 7.94 -2.27
N GLU A 548 1.91 8.50 -3.39
CA GLU A 548 1.63 9.95 -3.53
C GLU A 548 0.77 10.49 -2.38
N TRP A 549 -0.26 9.72 -1.99
CA TRP A 549 -1.11 10.05 -0.85
C TRP A 549 -0.35 10.02 0.48
N LEU A 550 0.51 9.03 0.72
CA LEU A 550 1.40 8.98 1.88
C LEU A 550 2.37 10.16 1.94
N GLU A 551 2.99 10.54 0.81
CA GLU A 551 3.93 11.67 0.73
C GLU A 551 3.25 12.99 1.10
N GLY A 552 1.98 13.17 0.71
CA GLY A 552 1.16 14.31 1.12
C GLY A 552 1.00 14.48 2.64
N TYR A 553 1.21 13.43 3.44
CA TYR A 553 1.04 13.44 4.90
C TYR A 553 2.29 12.97 5.70
N LEU A 554 3.43 12.73 5.03
CA LEU A 554 4.72 12.21 5.54
C LEU A 554 4.94 12.29 7.07
N SER A 555 5.01 13.50 7.64
CA SER A 555 5.35 13.70 9.06
C SER A 555 4.18 13.59 10.05
N SER A 556 2.97 13.29 9.57
CA SER A 556 1.71 13.48 10.30
C SER A 556 0.72 12.33 10.21
N LEU A 557 0.91 11.38 9.28
CA LEU A 557 -0.11 10.37 8.99
C LEU A 557 -0.23 9.32 10.10
N HIS A 558 0.89 8.89 10.69
CA HIS A 558 0.94 7.94 11.82
C HIS A 558 0.18 8.44 13.06
N LEU A 559 -0.04 9.75 13.21
CA LEU A 559 -0.85 10.35 14.29
C LEU A 559 -2.37 10.14 14.08
N LYS A 560 -2.79 9.54 12.96
CA LYS A 560 -4.20 9.36 12.58
C LYS A 560 -4.46 7.95 12.05
N ALA A 561 -3.68 7.52 11.05
CA ALA A 561 -3.70 6.18 10.50
C ALA A 561 -2.90 5.24 11.41
N PHE A 562 -3.58 4.40 12.19
CA PHE A 562 -2.92 3.49 13.14
C PHE A 562 -2.70 2.07 12.58
N THR A 563 -3.38 1.70 11.48
CA THR A 563 -3.17 0.43 10.75
C THR A 563 -3.54 0.57 9.28
N TYR A 564 -2.80 -0.10 8.38
CA TYR A 564 -3.18 -0.37 6.99
C TYR A 564 -3.46 -1.87 6.76
N ILE A 565 -4.58 -2.18 6.10
CA ILE A 565 -4.97 -3.52 5.69
C ILE A 565 -5.02 -3.57 4.16
N ASN A 566 -4.17 -4.38 3.55
CA ASN A 566 -4.13 -4.55 2.09
C ASN A 566 -4.95 -5.75 1.62
N LEU A 567 -5.77 -5.55 0.57
CA LEU A 567 -6.60 -6.58 -0.05
C LEU A 567 -6.08 -7.05 -1.43
N ASP A 568 -4.95 -6.50 -1.91
CA ASP A 568 -4.28 -6.93 -3.14
C ASP A 568 -3.94 -8.43 -3.10
N LYS A 569 -4.16 -9.14 -4.22
CA LYS A 569 -3.77 -10.56 -4.39
C LYS A 569 -4.30 -11.50 -3.27
N ALA A 570 -5.38 -11.12 -2.56
CA ALA A 570 -5.86 -11.85 -1.38
C ALA A 570 -6.40 -13.27 -1.67
N VAL A 571 -6.77 -13.56 -2.91
CA VAL A 571 -7.13 -14.91 -3.38
C VAL A 571 -6.41 -15.18 -4.71
N VAL A 572 -5.41 -16.06 -4.65
CA VAL A 572 -4.58 -16.52 -5.77
C VAL A 572 -4.32 -18.04 -5.70
N GLY A 573 -5.12 -18.75 -4.90
CA GLY A 573 -5.01 -20.18 -4.59
C GLY A 573 -5.85 -20.56 -3.37
N THR A 574 -5.64 -21.76 -2.84
CA THR A 574 -6.48 -22.41 -1.82
C THR A 574 -5.75 -23.22 -0.75
N THR A 575 -4.52 -23.71 -1.00
CA THR A 575 -3.84 -24.65 -0.09
C THR A 575 -3.29 -23.98 1.18
N ASN A 576 -2.67 -22.81 1.00
CA ASN A 576 -1.95 -22.07 2.03
C ASN A 576 -2.62 -20.73 2.34
N PHE A 577 -2.52 -20.32 3.61
CA PHE A 577 -2.80 -18.95 4.05
C PHE A 577 -1.47 -18.31 4.45
N LYS A 578 -0.95 -17.39 3.63
CA LYS A 578 0.30 -16.66 3.88
C LYS A 578 -0.03 -15.25 4.39
N VAL A 579 0.77 -14.75 5.34
CA VAL A 579 0.64 -13.40 5.91
C VAL A 579 2.00 -12.72 5.94
N SER A 580 1.99 -11.42 5.64
CA SER A 580 3.14 -10.51 5.77
C SER A 580 2.66 -9.25 6.50
N ALA A 581 3.24 -8.94 7.67
CA ALA A 581 2.76 -7.84 8.51
C ALA A 581 3.85 -7.26 9.41
N SER A 582 3.56 -6.10 10.00
CA SER A 582 4.28 -5.61 11.18
C SER A 582 4.09 -6.55 12.40
N PRO A 583 5.12 -6.72 13.26
CA PRO A 583 5.00 -7.46 14.52
C PRO A 583 3.84 -7.00 15.41
N LEU A 584 3.50 -5.70 15.37
CA LEU A 584 2.42 -5.13 16.18
C LEU A 584 1.06 -5.80 15.93
N LEU A 585 0.86 -6.38 14.74
CA LEU A 585 -0.38 -7.03 14.35
C LEU A 585 -0.37 -8.55 14.63
N TYR A 586 0.76 -9.16 15.00
CA TYR A 586 0.86 -10.63 15.07
C TYR A 586 -0.14 -11.24 16.08
N SER A 587 -0.21 -10.72 17.29
CA SER A 587 -1.16 -11.23 18.32
C SER A 587 -2.63 -10.99 17.98
N LEU A 588 -2.93 -10.08 17.04
CA LEU A 588 -4.28 -9.88 16.51
C LEU A 588 -4.58 -10.87 15.37
N ILE A 589 -3.67 -10.98 14.40
CA ILE A 589 -3.73 -11.93 13.29
C ILE A 589 -3.89 -13.36 13.81
N GLU A 590 -3.15 -13.74 14.85
CA GLU A 590 -3.26 -15.06 15.46
C GLU A 590 -4.66 -15.36 16.04
N LYS A 591 -5.26 -14.40 16.76
CA LYS A 591 -6.62 -14.53 17.29
C LYS A 591 -7.63 -14.74 16.15
N ILE A 592 -7.48 -13.98 15.06
CA ILE A 592 -8.35 -14.08 13.87
C ILE A 592 -8.13 -15.40 13.12
N MET A 593 -6.89 -15.88 12.99
CA MET A 593 -6.62 -17.19 12.39
C MET A 593 -7.23 -18.35 13.21
N LYS A 594 -7.27 -18.23 14.53
CA LYS A 594 -7.97 -19.17 15.43
C LYS A 594 -9.49 -19.08 15.24
N ASP A 595 -10.03 -17.87 15.08
CA ASP A 595 -11.46 -17.58 14.95
C ASP A 595 -12.06 -17.91 13.57
N VAL A 596 -11.29 -17.81 12.48
CA VAL A 596 -11.70 -18.03 11.08
C VAL A 596 -11.37 -19.46 10.62
N LYS A 597 -12.28 -20.04 9.82
CA LYS A 597 -12.14 -21.38 9.23
C LYS A 597 -11.63 -21.32 7.79
N HIS A 598 -10.79 -22.29 7.45
CA HIS A 598 -10.29 -22.53 6.10
C HIS A 598 -11.43 -22.94 5.15
N PRO A 599 -11.59 -22.28 3.99
CA PRO A 599 -12.79 -22.38 3.16
C PRO A 599 -13.06 -23.77 2.58
N LEU A 600 -12.02 -24.61 2.42
CA LEU A 600 -12.14 -25.97 1.89
C LEU A 600 -12.14 -27.06 2.95
N THR A 601 -11.43 -26.89 4.06
CA THR A 601 -11.20 -27.98 5.04
C THR A 601 -12.00 -27.83 6.33
N GLY A 602 -12.64 -26.68 6.58
CA GLY A 602 -13.45 -26.42 7.78
C GLY A 602 -12.65 -26.28 9.09
N LEU A 603 -11.36 -26.62 9.09
CA LEU A 603 -10.41 -26.42 10.18
C LEU A 603 -10.07 -24.92 10.34
N SER A 604 -9.51 -24.54 11.49
CA SER A 604 -8.96 -23.19 11.69
C SER A 604 -7.82 -22.87 10.70
N LEU A 605 -7.61 -21.58 10.40
CA LEU A 605 -6.41 -21.12 9.68
C LEU A 605 -5.13 -21.27 10.52
N TYR A 606 -5.25 -21.20 11.86
CA TYR A 606 -4.14 -21.43 12.79
C TYR A 606 -3.82 -22.93 12.87
N ARG A 607 -2.93 -23.40 11.99
CA ARG A 607 -2.46 -24.79 11.92
C ARG A 607 -1.13 -25.04 12.65
N ASP A 608 -0.40 -23.99 13.02
CA ASP A 608 0.98 -24.08 13.55
C ASP A 608 1.20 -23.00 14.62
N SER A 609 1.69 -23.39 15.79
CA SER A 609 2.04 -22.44 16.87
C SER A 609 3.28 -21.60 16.55
N ASN A 610 4.15 -22.08 15.65
CA ASN A 610 5.37 -21.38 15.24
C ASN A 610 5.14 -20.49 14.01
N TRP A 611 3.89 -20.18 13.65
CA TRP A 611 3.54 -19.42 12.44
C TRP A 611 4.27 -18.08 12.30
N ILE A 612 4.59 -17.41 13.42
CA ILE A 612 5.38 -16.17 13.47
C ILE A 612 6.73 -16.34 12.75
N SER A 613 7.38 -17.49 12.91
CA SER A 613 8.66 -17.80 12.23
C SER A 613 8.52 -17.95 10.70
N LYS A 614 7.29 -18.07 10.19
CA LYS A 614 6.93 -18.21 8.77
C LYS A 614 6.32 -16.94 8.17
N VAL A 615 6.10 -15.89 8.96
CA VAL A 615 5.66 -14.58 8.47
C VAL A 615 6.74 -14.01 7.56
N LYS A 616 6.38 -13.64 6.33
CA LYS A 616 7.30 -12.99 5.41
C LYS A 616 7.37 -11.50 5.72
N LYS A 617 8.54 -10.88 5.49
CA LYS A 617 8.62 -9.41 5.38
C LYS A 617 7.70 -8.94 4.25
N LEU A 618 7.16 -7.73 4.38
CA LEU A 618 6.51 -7.06 3.25
C LEU A 618 7.56 -6.78 2.17
N SER A 619 7.21 -7.05 0.91
CA SER A 619 8.04 -6.85 -0.26
C SER A 619 7.69 -5.55 -0.99
N LEU A 620 8.64 -5.02 -1.76
CA LEU A 620 8.51 -3.74 -2.47
C LEU A 620 7.32 -3.68 -3.44
N ASP A 621 6.88 -4.82 -3.98
CA ASP A 621 5.72 -4.96 -4.89
C ASP A 621 4.35 -4.99 -4.17
N ASN A 622 4.31 -4.81 -2.85
CA ASN A 622 3.10 -4.88 -2.05
C ASN A 622 2.64 -3.48 -1.61
N GLY A 623 1.38 -3.11 -1.87
CA GLY A 623 0.82 -1.83 -1.46
C GLY A 623 0.87 -1.54 0.06
N ALA A 624 1.08 -2.55 0.91
CA ALA A 624 1.32 -2.39 2.34
C ALA A 624 2.75 -1.95 2.70
N PHE A 625 3.73 -2.14 1.81
CA PHE A 625 5.13 -1.82 2.08
C PHE A 625 5.40 -0.33 2.36
N PRO A 626 4.95 0.64 1.55
CA PRO A 626 5.25 2.05 1.83
C PRO A 626 4.54 2.56 3.09
N PHE A 627 3.37 2.02 3.46
CA PHE A 627 2.71 2.34 4.73
C PHE A 627 3.64 2.04 5.93
N LEU A 628 4.26 0.86 5.95
CA LEU A 628 5.19 0.47 7.02
C LEU A 628 6.57 1.13 6.86
N ALA A 629 7.19 1.00 5.69
CA ALA A 629 8.60 1.31 5.49
C ALA A 629 8.91 2.81 5.31
N TYR A 630 7.96 3.59 4.75
CA TYR A 630 8.10 5.03 4.52
C TYR A 630 7.32 5.86 5.56
N SER A 631 6.06 5.49 5.85
CA SER A 631 5.19 6.26 6.76
C SER A 631 5.17 5.80 8.21
N GLY A 632 5.73 4.63 8.54
CA GLY A 632 5.75 4.11 9.92
C GLY A 632 4.35 3.78 10.44
N ILE A 633 3.49 3.23 9.57
CA ILE A 633 2.12 2.81 9.87
C ILE A 633 2.08 1.28 9.90
N PRO A 634 1.56 0.65 10.97
CA PRO A 634 1.46 -0.80 11.07
C PRO A 634 0.64 -1.38 9.92
N ALA A 635 1.23 -2.26 9.11
CA ALA A 635 0.60 -2.76 7.90
C ALA A 635 0.48 -4.29 7.88
N VAL A 636 -0.59 -4.80 7.25
CA VAL A 636 -0.82 -6.24 7.00
C VAL A 636 -1.28 -6.48 5.57
N SER A 637 -0.72 -7.53 4.96
CA SER A 637 -1.19 -8.14 3.71
C SER A 637 -1.26 -9.66 3.92
N PHE A 638 -2.31 -10.29 3.39
CA PHE A 638 -2.53 -11.73 3.51
C PHE A 638 -3.08 -12.30 2.21
N CYS A 639 -2.84 -13.59 1.94
CA CYS A 639 -3.41 -14.26 0.77
C CYS A 639 -3.68 -15.75 1.00
N PHE A 640 -4.80 -16.20 0.42
CA PHE A 640 -5.02 -17.61 0.09
C PHE A 640 -4.30 -17.91 -1.22
N CYS A 641 -3.38 -18.87 -1.21
CA CYS A 641 -2.41 -19.09 -2.28
C CYS A 641 -1.91 -20.54 -2.32
N GLU A 642 -1.25 -20.92 -3.41
CA GLU A 642 -0.52 -22.17 -3.52
C GLU A 642 0.94 -22.04 -3.02
N ASP A 643 1.75 -23.09 -3.10
CA ASP A 643 3.18 -23.00 -2.81
C ASP A 643 3.93 -22.21 -3.90
N THR A 644 3.55 -22.41 -5.17
CA THR A 644 3.95 -21.61 -6.33
C THR A 644 3.23 -20.26 -6.38
N ASP A 645 3.80 -19.31 -7.12
CA ASP A 645 3.16 -18.02 -7.42
C ASP A 645 2.11 -18.19 -8.54
N TYR A 646 0.99 -17.47 -8.49
CA TYR A 646 -0.08 -17.58 -9.49
C TYR A 646 0.42 -17.11 -10.88
N PRO A 647 0.41 -17.97 -11.90
CA PRO A 647 1.31 -17.81 -13.04
C PRO A 647 0.84 -16.75 -14.05
N TYR A 648 -0.41 -16.27 -13.95
CA TYR A 648 -0.98 -15.30 -14.89
C TYR A 648 -0.88 -13.84 -14.41
N LEU A 649 -0.32 -13.56 -13.22
CA LEU A 649 -0.10 -12.18 -12.75
C LEU A 649 0.72 -11.37 -13.76
N GLY A 650 0.23 -10.17 -14.13
CA GLY A 650 0.90 -9.31 -15.10
C GLY A 650 0.85 -9.84 -16.53
N THR A 651 -0.11 -10.69 -16.86
CA THR A 651 -0.34 -11.23 -18.22
C THR A 651 -1.77 -10.94 -18.69
N PRO A 652 -2.08 -10.97 -20.01
CA PRO A 652 -3.45 -10.84 -20.49
C PRO A 652 -4.37 -12.00 -20.09
N MET A 653 -3.80 -13.09 -19.54
CA MET A 653 -4.53 -14.28 -19.10
C MET A 653 -5.04 -14.19 -17.65
N ASP A 654 -4.83 -13.07 -16.92
CA ASP A 654 -5.46 -12.85 -15.62
C ASP A 654 -6.97 -12.52 -15.76
N THR A 655 -7.73 -13.47 -16.28
CA THR A 655 -9.18 -13.41 -16.51
C THR A 655 -9.95 -14.07 -15.37
N TYR A 656 -11.23 -13.73 -15.23
CA TYR A 656 -12.13 -14.39 -14.29
C TYR A 656 -12.24 -15.89 -14.58
N GLU A 657 -12.29 -16.29 -15.85
CA GLU A 657 -12.38 -17.68 -16.29
C GLU A 657 -11.12 -18.48 -15.91
N THR A 658 -9.92 -17.92 -16.10
CA THR A 658 -8.66 -18.55 -15.69
C THR A 658 -8.55 -18.64 -14.16
N LEU A 659 -8.85 -17.56 -13.42
CA LEU A 659 -8.88 -17.59 -11.95
C LEU A 659 -9.90 -18.60 -11.41
N GLY A 660 -11.07 -18.73 -12.06
CA GLY A 660 -12.07 -19.73 -11.70
C GLY A 660 -11.66 -21.18 -12.00
N GLY A 661 -10.75 -21.38 -12.97
CA GLY A 661 -10.13 -22.69 -13.23
C GLY A 661 -9.13 -23.09 -12.14
N GLU A 662 -8.22 -22.19 -11.77
CA GLU A 662 -7.23 -22.42 -10.70
C GLU A 662 -7.88 -22.42 -9.29
N VAL A 663 -9.00 -21.71 -9.11
CA VAL A 663 -9.73 -21.60 -7.83
C VAL A 663 -11.23 -21.95 -7.99
N PRO A 664 -11.61 -23.24 -8.17
CA PRO A 664 -13.00 -23.63 -8.46
C PRO A 664 -14.05 -23.27 -7.41
N GLN A 665 -13.64 -22.97 -6.18
CA GLN A 665 -14.53 -22.51 -5.09
C GLN A 665 -14.32 -21.03 -4.75
N LEU A 666 -13.93 -20.20 -5.72
CA LEU A 666 -13.59 -18.78 -5.59
C LEU A 666 -14.49 -18.00 -4.61
N ASN A 667 -15.82 -18.16 -4.69
CA ASN A 667 -16.75 -17.46 -3.78
C ASN A 667 -16.51 -17.76 -2.29
N ARG A 668 -16.20 -19.02 -1.93
CA ARG A 668 -15.92 -19.41 -0.54
C ARG A 668 -14.58 -18.89 -0.05
N VAL A 669 -13.58 -18.84 -0.94
CA VAL A 669 -12.23 -18.35 -0.61
C VAL A 669 -12.23 -16.83 -0.47
N ALA A 670 -12.93 -16.12 -1.37
CA ALA A 670 -13.19 -14.69 -1.25
C ALA A 670 -13.99 -14.34 0.01
N ARG A 671 -15.02 -15.14 0.37
CA ARG A 671 -15.72 -15.01 1.67
C ARG A 671 -14.77 -15.14 2.85
N ALA A 672 -13.86 -16.13 2.84
CA ALA A 672 -12.88 -16.30 3.92
C ALA A 672 -11.88 -15.13 4.01
N ALA A 673 -11.43 -14.58 2.87
CA ALA A 673 -10.60 -13.38 2.82
C ALA A 673 -11.33 -12.15 3.36
N ALA A 674 -12.61 -11.97 3.01
CA ALA A 674 -13.47 -10.93 3.57
C ALA A 674 -13.72 -11.12 5.07
N GLU A 675 -13.85 -12.36 5.56
CA GLU A 675 -14.02 -12.65 6.99
C GLU A 675 -12.76 -12.27 7.79
N VAL A 676 -11.55 -12.57 7.29
CA VAL A 676 -10.28 -12.12 7.89
C VAL A 676 -10.19 -10.59 7.93
N ALA A 677 -10.40 -9.91 6.80
CA ALA A 677 -10.32 -8.44 6.74
C ALA A 677 -11.41 -7.75 7.59
N GLY A 678 -12.64 -8.26 7.59
CA GLY A 678 -13.72 -7.74 8.41
C GLY A 678 -13.45 -7.92 9.91
N GLN A 679 -12.92 -9.08 10.33
CA GLN A 679 -12.52 -9.29 11.72
C GLN A 679 -11.34 -8.40 12.14
N LEU A 680 -10.36 -8.16 11.25
CA LEU A 680 -9.27 -7.19 11.49
C LEU A 680 -9.83 -5.78 11.73
N VAL A 681 -10.68 -5.29 10.83
CA VAL A 681 -11.29 -3.94 10.95
C VAL A 681 -12.10 -3.82 12.24
N ILE A 682 -12.97 -4.79 12.55
CA ILE A 682 -13.79 -4.74 13.77
C ILE A 682 -12.90 -4.78 15.02
N LYS A 683 -11.89 -5.66 15.11
CA LYS A 683 -11.01 -5.71 16.30
C LYS A 683 -10.15 -4.47 16.51
N LEU A 684 -9.89 -3.71 15.46
CA LEU A 684 -9.14 -2.46 15.53
C LEU A 684 -10.00 -1.24 15.89
N THR A 685 -11.33 -1.35 15.74
CA THR A 685 -12.26 -0.21 15.86
C THR A 685 -13.40 -0.40 16.86
N HIS A 686 -13.71 -1.62 17.31
CA HIS A 686 -14.75 -1.91 18.32
C HIS A 686 -14.30 -1.54 19.73
N ASP A 687 -13.10 -1.97 20.12
CA ASP A 687 -12.60 -1.81 21.48
C ASP A 687 -12.01 -0.40 21.69
N VAL A 688 -12.28 0.23 22.84
CA VAL A 688 -11.61 1.48 23.30
C VAL A 688 -10.10 1.28 23.42
N GLU A 689 -9.70 0.04 23.67
CA GLU A 689 -8.34 -0.47 23.58
C GLU A 689 -7.84 -0.57 22.12
N LEU A 690 -6.63 -0.06 21.84
CA LEU A 690 -5.97 -0.28 20.55
C LEU A 690 -5.18 -1.60 20.55
N ASN A 691 -5.72 -2.62 19.86
CA ASN A 691 -5.20 -3.99 19.77
C ASN A 691 -3.86 -4.12 18.95
N LEU A 692 -2.81 -3.39 19.33
CA LEU A 692 -1.46 -3.46 18.73
C LEU A 692 -0.41 -3.90 19.78
N ASN A 693 0.31 -5.00 19.53
CA ASN A 693 1.26 -5.56 20.48
C ASN A 693 2.71 -5.05 20.27
N TYR A 694 3.05 -3.97 20.95
CA TYR A 694 4.39 -3.37 20.98
C TYR A 694 5.45 -4.21 21.70
N GLU A 695 5.07 -5.17 22.54
CA GLU A 695 6.04 -6.07 23.19
C GLU A 695 6.77 -6.96 22.16
N MET A 696 6.16 -7.22 21.00
CA MET A 696 6.79 -8.00 19.92
C MET A 696 8.10 -7.39 19.39
N TYR A 697 8.30 -6.07 19.52
CA TYR A 697 9.56 -5.44 19.15
C TYR A 697 10.71 -5.76 20.11
N ASN A 698 10.44 -6.15 21.36
CA ASN A 698 11.48 -6.63 22.27
C ASN A 698 12.18 -7.89 21.72
N ASP A 699 11.43 -8.78 21.04
CA ASP A 699 11.97 -10.00 20.44
C ASP A 699 12.74 -9.72 19.15
N GLU A 700 12.27 -8.83 18.27
CA GLU A 700 13.03 -8.46 17.06
C GLU A 700 14.31 -7.67 17.40
N ILE A 701 14.30 -6.78 18.41
CA ILE A 701 15.53 -6.14 18.93
C ILE A 701 16.45 -7.21 19.55
N LEU A 702 15.92 -8.14 20.36
CA LEU A 702 16.72 -9.23 20.96
C LEU A 702 17.33 -10.15 19.91
N LYS A 703 16.63 -10.42 18.81
CA LYS A 703 17.10 -11.22 17.67
C LYS A 703 18.24 -10.52 16.93
N PHE A 704 18.09 -9.24 16.61
CA PHE A 704 19.19 -8.42 16.08
C PHE A 704 20.42 -8.44 17.00
N VAL A 705 20.23 -8.24 18.31
CA VAL A 705 21.32 -8.27 19.29
C VAL A 705 21.97 -9.67 19.40
N LYS A 706 21.21 -10.76 19.27
CA LYS A 706 21.75 -12.13 19.18
C LYS A 706 22.63 -12.32 17.94
N GLU A 707 22.23 -11.81 16.79
CA GLU A 707 23.04 -11.87 15.56
C GLU A 707 24.30 -10.99 15.66
N MET A 708 24.19 -9.79 16.22
CA MET A 708 25.34 -8.90 16.51
C MET A 708 26.39 -9.57 17.40
N ASN A 709 25.96 -10.34 18.40
CA ASN A 709 26.86 -11.02 19.34
C ASN A 709 27.78 -12.06 18.65
N LEU A 710 27.42 -12.57 17.45
CA LEU A 710 28.27 -13.46 16.64
C LEU A 710 29.53 -12.74 16.08
N PHE A 711 29.56 -11.41 16.17
CA PHE A 711 30.66 -10.55 15.75
C PHE A 711 31.30 -9.81 16.94
N ARG A 712 30.99 -10.19 18.18
CA ARG A 712 31.48 -9.50 19.39
C ARG A 712 33.02 -9.45 19.50
N ALA A 713 33.71 -10.47 19.03
CA ALA A 713 35.17 -10.46 18.93
C ALA A 713 35.63 -9.38 17.93
N ASP A 714 35.13 -9.44 16.69
CA ASP A 714 35.44 -8.47 15.63
C ASP A 714 35.22 -7.02 16.10
N ILE A 715 34.05 -6.75 16.69
CA ILE A 715 33.65 -5.44 17.22
C ILE A 715 34.64 -4.92 18.27
N ARG A 716 34.97 -5.74 19.27
CA ARG A 716 35.96 -5.40 20.30
C ARG A 716 37.35 -5.15 19.70
N ASP A 717 37.73 -5.91 18.68
CA ASP A 717 39.04 -5.82 18.04
C ASP A 717 39.20 -4.55 17.15
N MET A 718 38.11 -3.80 16.91
CA MET A 718 38.14 -2.41 16.40
C MET A 718 38.14 -1.35 17.50
N GLY A 719 38.13 -1.74 18.78
CA GLY A 719 37.94 -0.84 19.91
C GLY A 719 36.49 -0.42 20.16
N LEU A 720 35.52 -0.99 19.44
CA LEU A 720 34.10 -0.63 19.58
C LEU A 720 33.42 -1.39 20.72
N ASN A 721 32.40 -0.77 21.31
CA ASN A 721 31.59 -1.34 22.39
C ASN A 721 30.10 -1.29 22.04
N ILE A 722 29.37 -2.37 22.34
CA ILE A 722 27.92 -2.50 22.13
C ILE A 722 27.10 -2.30 23.42
N GLN A 723 27.73 -1.82 24.51
CA GLN A 723 27.05 -1.53 25.78
C GLN A 723 25.87 -0.55 25.62
N TRP A 724 26.01 0.51 24.83
CA TRP A 724 24.91 1.44 24.55
C TRP A 724 23.76 0.78 23.78
N LEU A 725 24.04 -0.17 22.88
CA LEU A 725 23.00 -0.96 22.20
C LEU A 725 22.27 -1.90 23.17
N TYR A 726 22.98 -2.46 24.16
CA TYR A 726 22.35 -3.23 25.25
C TYR A 726 21.48 -2.33 26.14
N SER A 727 21.91 -1.10 26.44
CA SER A 727 21.13 -0.12 27.21
C SER A 727 19.87 0.29 26.47
N ALA A 728 19.98 0.77 25.22
CA ALA A 728 18.84 1.17 24.41
C ALA A 728 17.79 0.03 24.27
N ARG A 729 18.22 -1.23 24.15
CA ARG A 729 17.33 -2.40 24.21
C ARG A 729 16.67 -2.55 25.60
N GLY A 730 17.45 -2.44 26.67
CA GLY A 730 16.95 -2.52 28.05
C GLY A 730 15.96 -1.41 28.39
N ASP A 731 16.18 -0.20 27.86
CA ASP A 731 15.35 0.98 28.05
C ASP A 731 14.04 0.83 27.28
N PHE A 732 14.10 0.35 26.02
CA PHE A 732 12.91 -0.02 25.26
C PHE A 732 12.09 -1.13 25.96
N PHE A 733 12.75 -2.11 26.57
CA PHE A 733 12.09 -3.15 27.37
C PHE A 733 11.44 -2.59 28.64
N ARG A 734 12.10 -1.67 29.36
CA ARG A 734 11.49 -0.96 30.50
C ARG A 734 10.30 -0.10 30.07
N ALA A 735 10.43 0.68 28.99
CA ALA A 735 9.38 1.55 28.48
C ALA A 735 8.14 0.78 27.99
N THR A 736 8.31 -0.32 27.25
CA THR A 736 7.20 -1.19 26.85
C THR A 736 6.56 -1.89 28.05
N SER A 737 7.34 -2.39 29.01
CA SER A 737 6.79 -3.01 30.23
C SER A 737 6.03 -2.00 31.12
N ARG A 738 6.45 -0.73 31.16
CA ARG A 738 5.69 0.38 31.78
C ARG A 738 4.38 0.60 31.03
N LEU A 739 4.40 0.83 29.72
CA LEU A 739 3.19 1.03 28.89
C LEU A 739 2.17 -0.12 29.05
N THR A 740 2.64 -1.37 29.11
CA THR A 740 1.80 -2.55 29.40
C THR A 740 1.17 -2.51 30.80
N THR A 741 1.85 -1.92 31.78
CA THR A 741 1.37 -1.76 33.16
C THR A 741 0.37 -0.61 33.26
N ASP A 742 0.69 0.53 32.66
CA ASP A 742 -0.20 1.70 32.53
C ASP A 742 -1.55 1.27 31.91
N TYR A 743 -1.49 0.57 30.77
CA TYR A 743 -2.64 0.03 30.04
C TYR A 743 -3.50 -0.94 30.87
N LYS A 744 -2.90 -1.72 31.77
CA LYS A 744 -3.62 -2.67 32.65
C LYS A 744 -4.26 -1.99 33.85
N ASN A 745 -3.68 -0.87 34.31
CA ASN A 745 -4.15 -0.10 35.45
C ASN A 745 -5.13 1.01 35.05
N ALA A 746 -5.18 1.40 33.78
CA ALA A 746 -6.06 2.44 33.26
C ALA A 746 -7.55 2.07 33.40
N GLU A 747 -8.34 3.02 33.91
CA GLU A 747 -9.79 2.91 33.97
C GLU A 747 -10.38 3.07 32.57
N LYS A 748 -10.97 2.00 32.04
CA LYS A 748 -11.40 1.90 30.63
C LYS A 748 -12.60 2.79 30.27
N THR A 749 -13.27 3.34 31.27
CA THR A 749 -14.31 4.37 31.10
C THR A 749 -13.72 5.79 30.98
N ASP A 750 -12.47 6.03 31.39
CA ASP A 750 -11.79 7.30 31.15
C ASP A 750 -11.25 7.37 29.71
N ARG A 751 -11.94 8.18 28.90
CA ARG A 751 -11.65 8.40 27.48
C ARG A 751 -10.34 9.16 27.26
N SER A 752 -9.91 9.99 28.21
CA SER A 752 -8.71 10.80 28.11
C SER A 752 -7.47 9.94 28.34
N VAL A 753 -7.46 9.17 29.42
CA VAL A 753 -6.36 8.25 29.78
C VAL A 753 -6.20 7.18 28.70
N MET A 754 -7.29 6.55 28.26
CA MET A 754 -7.23 5.56 27.18
C MET A 754 -6.73 6.15 25.86
N ARG A 755 -7.13 7.37 25.51
CA ARG A 755 -6.67 8.05 24.28
C ARG A 755 -5.18 8.40 24.33
N GLU A 756 -4.67 8.85 25.48
CA GLU A 756 -3.23 9.11 25.66
C GLU A 756 -2.39 7.83 25.50
N ILE A 757 -2.84 6.72 26.10
CA ILE A 757 -2.20 5.41 25.98
C ILE A 757 -2.27 4.91 24.53
N ASN A 758 -3.41 5.04 23.85
CA ASN A 758 -3.54 4.73 22.42
C ASN A 758 -2.57 5.58 21.55
N ASP A 759 -2.42 6.87 21.85
CA ASP A 759 -1.49 7.77 21.16
C ASP A 759 -0.01 7.46 21.47
N ARG A 760 0.33 6.88 22.63
CA ARG A 760 1.66 6.28 22.89
C ARG A 760 1.87 5.02 22.03
N ILE A 761 0.88 4.13 21.95
CA ILE A 761 0.92 2.89 21.15
C ILE A 761 1.11 3.18 19.66
N MET A 762 0.41 4.18 19.11
CA MET A 762 0.50 4.53 17.68
C MET A 762 1.88 5.04 17.25
N LYS A 763 2.65 5.63 18.16
CA LYS A 763 3.98 6.18 17.88
C LYS A 763 5.06 5.10 17.76
N VAL A 764 4.85 3.90 18.30
CA VAL A 764 5.82 2.79 18.35
C VAL A 764 6.46 2.53 16.97
N GLU A 765 5.63 2.34 15.96
CA GLU A 765 6.06 2.00 14.60
C GLU A 765 6.82 3.16 13.93
N TYR A 766 6.34 4.40 14.11
CA TYR A 766 6.94 5.59 13.52
C TYR A 766 8.33 5.90 14.08
N HIS A 767 8.59 5.65 15.37
CA HIS A 767 9.91 5.88 15.95
C HIS A 767 10.98 4.85 15.52
N PHE A 768 10.60 3.78 14.81
CA PHE A 768 11.56 2.90 14.13
C PHE A 768 11.91 3.35 12.70
N LEU A 769 11.34 4.45 12.21
CA LEU A 769 11.88 5.18 11.06
C LEU A 769 13.13 5.96 11.48
N SER A 770 14.27 5.69 10.85
CA SER A 770 15.49 6.46 11.09
C SER A 770 15.25 7.96 10.85
N PRO A 771 15.51 8.84 11.85
CA PRO A 771 15.43 10.29 11.68
C PRO A 771 16.67 10.88 10.99
N TYR A 772 17.71 10.05 10.75
CA TYR A 772 19.03 10.48 10.29
C TYR A 772 19.24 10.39 8.77
N VAL A 773 18.21 9.99 8.02
CA VAL A 773 18.25 9.87 6.54
C VAL A 773 17.11 10.63 5.89
N SER A 774 17.39 11.28 4.77
CA SER A 774 16.41 12.07 4.02
C SER A 774 15.36 11.17 3.36
N PRO A 775 14.04 11.41 3.55
CA PRO A 775 12.99 10.66 2.85
C PRO A 775 13.06 10.75 1.32
N ARG A 776 13.75 11.77 0.78
CA ARG A 776 13.98 11.97 -0.66
C ARG A 776 15.04 11.03 -1.24
N GLU A 777 16.03 10.65 -0.43
CA GLU A 777 17.17 9.82 -0.84
C GLU A 777 16.96 8.35 -0.43
N PHE A 778 16.43 8.16 0.78
CA PHE A 778 16.13 6.87 1.39
C PHE A 778 14.68 6.89 1.91
N PRO A 779 13.66 6.76 1.04
CA PRO A 779 12.26 6.79 1.47
C PRO A 779 11.95 5.71 2.51
N PHE A 780 12.53 4.52 2.36
CA PHE A 780 12.26 3.37 3.24
C PHE A 780 13.10 3.42 4.52
N ARG A 781 12.81 4.41 5.37
CA ARG A 781 13.58 4.77 6.58
C ARG A 781 13.49 3.76 7.72
N HIS A 782 12.53 2.83 7.70
CA HIS A 782 12.30 1.88 8.80
C HIS A 782 13.49 0.92 9.02
N ILE A 783 14.07 0.90 10.23
CA ILE A 783 15.36 0.19 10.45
C ILE A 783 15.27 -1.35 10.33
N PHE A 784 14.10 -1.94 10.64
CA PHE A 784 13.81 -3.37 10.49
C PHE A 784 13.31 -3.81 9.10
N TRP A 785 12.50 -2.97 8.44
CA TRP A 785 11.68 -3.37 7.27
C TRP A 785 11.96 -2.55 6.00
N GLY A 786 12.69 -1.43 6.12
CA GLY A 786 13.04 -0.57 5.00
C GLY A 786 14.25 -1.07 4.20
N ALA A 787 14.82 -0.17 3.39
CA ALA A 787 15.95 -0.46 2.52
C ALA A 787 16.95 0.70 2.52
N GLY A 788 18.24 0.39 2.67
CA GLY A 788 19.33 1.35 2.78
C GLY A 788 20.35 0.99 3.86
N SER A 789 21.43 1.77 3.94
CA SER A 789 22.55 1.56 4.88
C SER A 789 22.16 1.75 6.36
N HIS A 790 21.11 2.51 6.63
CA HIS A 790 20.52 2.71 7.96
C HIS A 790 19.76 1.49 8.51
N THR A 791 19.57 0.42 7.72
CA THR A 791 18.85 -0.76 8.19
C THR A 791 19.72 -1.71 9.02
N LEU A 792 19.10 -2.37 10.01
CA LEU A 792 19.77 -3.35 10.87
C LEU A 792 20.29 -4.55 10.08
N SER A 793 19.61 -4.92 8.99
CA SER A 793 20.07 -5.92 8.02
C SER A 793 21.32 -5.48 7.26
N ALA A 794 21.40 -4.23 6.79
CA ALA A 794 22.59 -3.73 6.10
C ALA A 794 23.82 -3.66 7.03
N LEU A 795 23.61 -3.33 8.30
CA LEU A 795 24.66 -3.38 9.34
C LEU A 795 25.19 -4.82 9.52
N LEU A 796 24.30 -5.81 9.63
CA LEU A 796 24.68 -7.22 9.73
C LEU A 796 25.31 -7.79 8.45
N GLU A 797 24.88 -7.36 7.27
CA GLU A 797 25.53 -7.71 5.99
C GLU A 797 26.94 -7.12 5.91
N HIS A 798 27.12 -5.87 6.31
CA HIS A 798 28.41 -5.20 6.35
C HIS A 798 29.39 -5.86 7.35
N LEU A 799 28.92 -6.28 8.53
CA LEU A 799 29.72 -7.08 9.47
C LEU A 799 30.15 -8.44 8.89
N LYS A 800 29.31 -9.08 8.06
CA LYS A 800 29.66 -10.33 7.35
C LYS A 800 30.79 -10.10 6.33
N LEU A 801 30.88 -8.91 5.71
CA LEU A 801 31.97 -8.60 4.79
C LEU A 801 33.35 -8.68 5.46
N ARG A 802 33.51 -8.25 6.71
CA ARG A 802 34.82 -8.34 7.40
C ARG A 802 35.41 -9.77 7.42
N LYS A 803 34.56 -10.80 7.46
CA LYS A 803 34.98 -12.21 7.44
C LYS A 803 35.09 -12.82 6.03
N LYS A 804 34.35 -12.29 5.05
CA LYS A 804 34.35 -12.77 3.65
C LYS A 804 35.37 -12.04 2.75
N ASN A 805 35.45 -10.73 2.86
CA ASN A 805 36.23 -9.83 2.01
C ASN A 805 36.60 -8.55 2.81
N SER A 806 37.77 -8.58 3.46
CA SER A 806 38.26 -7.46 4.27
C SER A 806 38.51 -6.18 3.47
N GLY A 807 38.78 -6.27 2.16
CA GLY A 807 38.95 -5.10 1.29
C GLY A 807 37.66 -4.36 0.94
N ALA A 808 36.50 -4.98 1.16
CA ALA A 808 35.17 -4.37 0.97
C ALA A 808 34.52 -3.89 2.28
N PHE A 809 35.20 -4.04 3.41
CA PHE A 809 34.71 -3.62 4.72
C PHE A 809 35.17 -2.19 5.06
N ASN A 810 34.24 -1.33 5.47
CA ASN A 810 34.49 0.07 5.81
C ASN A 810 34.18 0.33 7.30
N GLN A 811 35.22 0.44 8.13
CA GLN A 811 35.05 0.63 9.57
C GLN A 811 34.24 1.89 9.92
N THR A 812 34.50 3.04 9.29
CA THR A 812 33.79 4.30 9.57
C THR A 812 32.30 4.24 9.20
N LEU A 813 31.94 3.50 8.15
CA LEU A 813 30.53 3.24 7.84
C LEU A 813 29.88 2.34 8.91
N LEU A 814 30.57 1.31 9.41
CA LEU A 814 30.05 0.47 10.50
C LEU A 814 29.85 1.27 11.80
N GLU A 815 30.80 2.13 12.15
CA GLU A 815 30.73 3.00 13.34
C GLU A 815 29.49 3.90 13.30
N ASN A 816 29.27 4.57 12.17
CA ASN A 816 28.07 5.36 11.93
C ASN A 816 26.79 4.51 11.97
N GLN A 817 26.75 3.35 11.30
CA GLN A 817 25.60 2.45 11.33
C GLN A 817 25.25 2.00 12.76
N LEU A 818 26.25 1.65 13.58
CA LEU A 818 26.05 1.21 14.96
C LEU A 818 25.56 2.36 15.86
N ALA A 819 26.14 3.56 15.74
CA ALA A 819 25.72 4.73 16.51
C ALA A 819 24.28 5.15 16.17
N LEU A 820 23.96 5.33 14.89
CA LEU A 820 22.64 5.78 14.44
C LEU A 820 21.54 4.74 14.73
N ALA A 821 21.84 3.43 14.59
CA ALA A 821 20.91 2.37 14.98
C ALA A 821 20.64 2.37 16.50
N THR A 822 21.69 2.55 17.31
CA THR A 822 21.57 2.61 18.78
C THR A 822 20.72 3.81 19.22
N TRP A 823 21.00 5.01 18.68
CA TRP A 823 20.20 6.19 18.99
C TRP A 823 18.76 6.12 18.46
N THR A 824 18.50 5.41 17.35
CA THR A 824 17.11 5.20 16.89
C THR A 824 16.33 4.32 17.87
N ILE A 825 16.93 3.25 18.38
CA ILE A 825 16.30 2.39 19.41
C ILE A 825 16.12 3.16 20.73
N GLN A 826 17.10 3.99 21.14
CA GLN A 826 16.97 4.86 22.31
C GLN A 826 15.86 5.90 22.13
N GLY A 827 15.76 6.52 20.96
CA GLY A 827 14.70 7.48 20.63
C GLY A 827 13.31 6.85 20.71
N ALA A 828 13.16 5.60 20.23
CA ALA A 828 11.93 4.84 20.38
C ALA A 828 11.62 4.48 21.84
N ALA A 829 12.62 4.14 22.65
CA ALA A 829 12.44 3.90 24.09
C ALA A 829 11.95 5.17 24.82
N ASN A 830 12.65 6.28 24.62
CA ASN A 830 12.35 7.55 25.27
C ASN A 830 10.96 8.07 24.86
N ALA A 831 10.57 7.94 23.60
CA ALA A 831 9.25 8.34 23.10
C ALA A 831 8.07 7.51 23.65
N LEU A 832 8.33 6.32 24.20
CA LEU A 832 7.33 5.46 24.83
C LEU A 832 7.21 5.65 26.35
N SER A 833 8.19 6.33 26.97
CA SER A 833 8.26 6.45 28.44
C SER A 833 7.12 7.25 29.06
N GLY A 834 6.32 7.99 28.27
CA GLY A 834 5.28 8.86 28.79
C GLY A 834 5.85 10.23 29.07
N ASP A 835 6.09 10.54 30.35
CA ASP A 835 6.63 11.82 30.78
C ASP A 835 8.15 11.93 30.57
N ILE A 836 8.62 13.16 30.39
CA ILE A 836 10.07 13.47 30.24
C ILE A 836 10.84 13.08 31.52
N TRP A 837 10.16 13.12 32.68
CA TRP A 837 10.72 12.81 34.00
C TRP A 837 10.89 11.30 34.25
N ASP A 838 10.19 10.44 33.50
CA ASP A 838 10.32 8.97 33.60
C ASP A 838 11.53 8.43 32.84
N ILE A 839 12.20 9.27 32.05
CA ILE A 839 13.40 8.89 31.30
C ILE A 839 14.52 8.59 32.30
N ASP A 840 14.98 7.34 32.27
CA ASP A 840 16.02 6.81 33.13
C ASP A 840 17.37 7.41 32.71
N ASN A 841 17.98 8.25 33.55
CA ASN A 841 19.20 9.01 33.22
C ASN A 841 20.47 8.46 33.91
N GLU A 842 20.37 7.39 34.71
CA GLU A 842 21.53 6.67 35.25
C GLU A 842 21.94 5.53 34.29
N PHE A 843 23.24 5.26 34.16
CA PHE A 843 23.85 4.52 33.03
C PHE A 843 25.01 3.61 33.48
#